data_AF-A0A3L7A0I6-F1
#
_entry.id   AF-A0A3L7A0I6-F1
#
_cell.length_a   1.000
_cell.length_b   1.000
_cell.length_c   1.000
_cell.angle_alpha   90.00
_cell.angle_beta   90.00
_cell.angle_gamma   90.00
#
_symmetry.space_group_name_H-M   'P 1'
#
loop_
_entity.id
_entity.type
_entity.pdbx_description
1 polymer ?
#
loop_
_entity_poly.entity_id
_entity_poly.type
_entity_poly.pdbx_seq_one_letter_code
_entity_poly.pdbx_strand_id
1 'polypeptide(L)'
;MQSRFSTQRSVMSVRSLSRKIVIGTLAAALVVPVLTSPAAAAEPETLITTDFEDSTLGGWESSGEPALSYVADDEGGTVLRVGDRATDFSGIQTPAGFFDTLAAGDSLTFSMRARLADADAAPADVRFVMKPDYAWIGNTTMSADAWTTVTGTYVIPAGADASALQAYIGTADSADSSPYSYLVDDISITALRADEPTDPTDPTDPTDPTDPGESDLSALNTGFEDGLGAWVPRADAAGEASVSISTDDAHSGTQAALVSERTSQGQGIGHDVTGILLPGQTYEVSAWIKFAGGETAGDVWLSLASTTGETTSYLTVGQFPGMSNSAWVQVTQTFQMSESDSALLYFETAYNGGNTSSFLVDDITVTVPSGGEVEDITPIQDTVDFPVGAAIDSRETTGNAAELLTRHFNQVTAENFMKPEAWYNEAGEFTPHPEADTLMQFAEDNDLAVYGHTLVWHSQTPAWFFQDDAGVALTTSAADQQILRDRMRTHIFNVAGHMYDTYGAFGSDTNPLTAFDVVNEVVSDGNENADGLRRSEWFRILGEDFIDLAFQYADEAFNDEYAAAGADRPVTLFINDYNTEQSGKQVRYRALIERMLERGVPIDGVGHQFHLSLSTPVDSLETALATFSDLGLTQAVTELDVTTGTPVTQAKLVEQGYFYRDAFRIFRDYADELFSVTVWGLTDGRSWRNSSGAPLVFTDALAAKPAYYGIVDAELPARLRTANVFQGDVALDDDATSALQWDQLPLQQIEQSGEFQLRWQPDHLTAFVEVTDDAADSVEFVWGDETATVNRDGSGDVDAVVTETDAGFTVVAHLPLEAAEQGDTVEFDVRILTGETAAGWNSAGAVGTLTLLEPLSYVEVLETGTAPTIDGTVDEVWAEAGTIETGKQVEGTAGASAGFRTLWRENTLYLLAEVTDSEVDVSGSDPWIQDSVEVYVDAGNVKNGSYRYDDTQIRISADNAVSFGTGDEPFQRARVESATTRTDGGYLVEVAVSLLEYGGEGSFHGLDVQVNDAADGARTGIRNWADPSGAGYQSTSRWGVAQLVSAVAGTEPQISLSPGSVVAGGDVGVQLTGFEPDTEVELVLRNPVAAGFTLFAVAAPIELTTVVTDAAGAASVRVTIPASTEADAYEIAALADGETVAAASLTVTAAAGEPGSDPGAEPGADPTGADDLADTGANIAGWLLAALMLVLGGIVLMRKRNAARIES
;
A
#
# COMPACT_ATOMS: atom_id res chain seq x y z
N MET A 1 43.19 3.11 34.63
CA MET A 1 44.59 3.61 34.68
C MET A 1 44.82 4.35 33.37
N GLN A 2 44.97 5.69 33.40
CA GLN A 2 45.49 6.68 32.43
C GLN A 2 45.59 6.31 30.91
N SER A 3 45.28 7.14 29.90
CA SER A 3 45.09 8.60 29.72
C SER A 3 44.51 8.91 28.32
N ARG A 4 43.53 9.84 28.16
CA ARG A 4 43.57 11.21 27.54
C ARG A 4 44.03 11.31 26.06
N PHE A 5 43.52 12.15 25.14
CA PHE A 5 42.95 13.53 25.08
C PHE A 5 42.11 13.66 23.76
N SER A 6 40.95 14.32 23.67
CA SER A 6 40.63 15.78 23.58
C SER A 6 41.19 16.50 22.32
N THR A 7 40.60 17.48 21.61
CA THR A 7 39.33 18.24 21.64
C THR A 7 39.39 19.31 20.51
N GLN A 8 38.28 19.52 19.78
CA GLN A 8 37.70 20.77 19.22
C GLN A 8 38.35 21.72 18.17
N ARG A 9 37.44 22.12 17.25
CA ARG A 9 36.96 23.49 16.87
C ARG A 9 37.52 24.25 15.66
N SER A 10 36.56 24.46 14.73
CA SER A 10 36.08 25.74 14.13
C SER A 10 37.00 26.57 13.21
N VAL A 11 36.45 26.99 12.05
CA VAL A 11 35.91 28.34 11.78
C VAL A 11 35.54 28.48 10.27
N MET A 12 34.34 29.02 10.02
CA MET A 12 33.77 29.43 8.72
C MET A 12 34.53 30.56 8.00
N SER A 13 34.41 30.67 6.67
CA SER A 13 34.17 31.96 5.98
C SER A 13 33.78 31.78 4.51
N VAL A 14 32.86 32.66 4.09
CA VAL A 14 31.98 32.72 2.93
C VAL A 14 32.61 33.47 1.72
N ARG A 15 31.96 33.33 0.54
CA ARG A 15 31.86 34.24 -0.65
C ARG A 15 32.74 33.87 -1.86
N SER A 16 32.37 34.04 -3.13
CA SER A 16 31.11 34.36 -3.86
C SER A 16 31.46 34.45 -5.37
N LEU A 17 30.49 34.10 -6.24
CA LEU A 17 30.21 34.67 -7.57
C LEU A 17 31.17 34.48 -8.79
N SER A 18 30.54 33.98 -9.88
CA SER A 18 30.50 34.55 -11.25
C SER A 18 31.29 33.90 -12.41
N ARG A 19 30.52 33.17 -13.23
CA ARG A 19 30.40 33.14 -14.71
C ARG A 19 31.51 33.77 -15.61
N LYS A 20 31.96 32.91 -16.55
CA LYS A 20 31.99 33.04 -18.03
C LYS A 20 33.31 33.40 -18.78
N ILE A 21 33.52 32.61 -19.86
CA ILE A 21 34.21 32.87 -21.17
C ILE A 21 35.58 32.17 -21.42
N VAL A 22 35.51 30.98 -22.06
CA VAL A 22 35.92 30.64 -23.47
C VAL A 22 37.41 30.67 -23.91
N ILE A 23 37.81 29.51 -24.49
CA ILE A 23 38.85 29.17 -25.51
C ILE A 23 40.34 29.14 -25.10
N GLY A 24 40.97 28.00 -25.37
CA GLY A 24 42.41 27.91 -25.63
C GLY A 24 43.01 26.49 -25.57
N THR A 25 43.20 25.89 -26.75
CA THR A 25 43.92 24.64 -27.07
C THR A 25 45.34 24.55 -26.49
N LEU A 26 45.75 23.41 -25.91
CA LEU A 26 46.95 22.61 -26.29
C LEU A 26 47.26 21.44 -25.32
N ALA A 27 47.43 20.26 -25.92
CA ALA A 27 48.28 19.10 -25.60
C ALA A 27 49.05 19.01 -24.26
N ALA A 28 48.92 17.85 -23.60
CA ALA A 28 50.02 17.22 -22.86
C ALA A 28 49.84 15.70 -22.81
N ALA A 29 50.92 14.99 -23.15
CA ALA A 29 51.04 13.55 -23.24
C ALA A 29 50.95 12.85 -21.86
N LEU A 30 50.33 11.67 -21.83
CA LEU A 30 50.36 10.75 -20.70
C LEU A 30 51.02 9.43 -21.12
N VAL A 31 51.87 8.96 -20.22
CA VAL A 31 52.70 7.76 -20.31
C VAL A 31 51.80 6.52 -20.28
N VAL A 32 51.96 5.66 -21.29
CA VAL A 32 51.25 4.38 -21.46
C VAL A 32 51.87 3.31 -20.56
N PRO A 33 51.11 2.61 -19.69
CA PRO A 33 51.50 1.32 -19.15
C PRO A 33 51.28 0.23 -20.21
N VAL A 34 52.25 -0.68 -20.30
CA VAL A 34 52.23 -1.84 -21.20
C VAL A 34 51.06 -2.75 -20.82
N LEU A 35 50.04 -2.80 -21.69
CA LEU A 35 49.02 -3.84 -21.71
C LEU A 35 49.65 -5.14 -22.23
N THR A 36 49.55 -6.20 -21.46
CA THR A 36 49.58 -7.57 -22.00
C THR A 36 48.28 -7.80 -22.74
N SER A 37 48.37 -8.18 -24.01
CA SER A 37 47.22 -8.46 -24.88
C SER A 37 46.37 -9.63 -24.35
N PRO A 38 45.03 -9.56 -24.45
CA PRO A 38 44.17 -10.72 -24.27
C PRO A 38 44.47 -11.77 -25.36
N ALA A 39 44.21 -13.03 -25.04
CA ALA A 39 44.25 -14.11 -26.01
C ALA A 39 43.26 -13.80 -27.14
N ALA A 40 43.66 -14.02 -28.38
CA ALA A 40 42.81 -13.79 -29.53
C ALA A 40 41.64 -14.79 -29.50
N ALA A 41 40.40 -14.27 -29.58
CA ALA A 41 39.21 -15.06 -29.85
C ALA A 41 39.43 -15.91 -31.11
N ALA A 42 38.83 -17.11 -31.14
CA ALA A 42 38.88 -17.95 -32.32
C ALA A 42 38.16 -17.24 -33.47
N GLU A 43 38.94 -16.65 -34.38
CA GLU A 43 38.43 -15.96 -35.55
C GLU A 43 37.59 -16.94 -36.40
N PRO A 44 36.37 -16.57 -36.81
CA PRO A 44 35.56 -17.42 -37.67
C PRO A 44 36.34 -17.73 -38.95
N GLU A 45 36.44 -19.02 -39.29
CA GLU A 45 37.17 -19.48 -40.46
C GLU A 45 36.42 -19.02 -41.71
N THR A 46 36.93 -18.02 -42.41
CA THR A 46 36.40 -17.64 -43.71
C THR A 46 36.59 -18.77 -44.70
N LEU A 47 35.49 -19.46 -45.04
CA LEU A 47 35.48 -20.56 -45.99
C LEU A 47 35.56 -20.05 -47.43
N ILE A 48 34.84 -18.96 -47.74
CA ILE A 48 34.90 -18.30 -49.03
C ILE A 48 34.48 -16.83 -48.90
N THR A 49 35.16 -15.97 -49.66
CA THR A 49 34.75 -14.59 -49.95
C THR A 49 34.91 -14.34 -51.43
N THR A 50 33.90 -13.75 -52.06
CA THR A 50 33.91 -13.43 -53.49
C THR A 50 33.26 -12.07 -53.73
N ASP A 51 34.04 -11.12 -54.23
CA ASP A 51 33.66 -9.74 -54.59
C ASP A 51 33.65 -9.50 -56.13
N PHE A 52 33.89 -10.56 -56.92
CA PHE A 52 33.86 -10.59 -58.38
C PHE A 52 34.73 -9.56 -59.15
N GLU A 53 35.59 -8.79 -58.45
CA GLU A 53 36.45 -7.75 -59.03
C GLU A 53 37.46 -8.30 -60.05
N ASP A 54 37.84 -9.57 -59.93
CA ASP A 54 38.74 -10.25 -60.87
C ASP A 54 38.03 -10.86 -62.09
N SER A 55 36.71 -10.69 -62.19
CA SER A 55 35.84 -11.27 -63.22
C SER A 55 35.92 -12.82 -63.28
N THR A 56 36.03 -13.47 -62.13
CA THR A 56 35.92 -14.93 -61.97
C THR A 56 34.84 -15.28 -60.95
N LEU A 57 34.36 -16.54 -60.93
CA LEU A 57 33.39 -17.00 -59.92
C LEU A 57 34.04 -17.28 -58.55
N GLY A 58 35.35 -17.06 -58.43
CA GLY A 58 36.12 -17.48 -57.28
C GLY A 58 35.98 -18.99 -57.03
N GLY A 59 35.62 -19.35 -55.79
CA GLY A 59 35.38 -20.73 -55.37
C GLY A 59 33.95 -21.26 -55.65
N TRP A 60 33.11 -20.51 -56.37
CA TRP A 60 31.76 -20.95 -56.76
C TRP A 60 31.74 -21.63 -58.14
N GLU A 61 30.75 -22.48 -58.38
CA GLU A 61 30.45 -23.10 -59.66
C GLU A 61 29.02 -22.79 -60.14
N SER A 62 28.73 -23.03 -61.41
CA SER A 62 27.39 -22.84 -61.97
C SER A 62 26.40 -23.85 -61.40
N SER A 63 25.27 -23.38 -60.88
CA SER A 63 24.12 -24.20 -60.51
C SER A 63 23.08 -24.11 -61.63
N GLY A 64 22.78 -25.23 -62.30
CA GLY A 64 21.94 -25.22 -63.50
C GLY A 64 22.66 -24.64 -64.72
N GLU A 65 21.91 -24.01 -65.63
CA GLU A 65 22.41 -23.44 -66.90
C GLU A 65 22.13 -21.90 -67.01
N PRO A 66 22.51 -21.07 -66.03
CA PRO A 66 22.34 -19.62 -66.11
C PRO A 66 23.33 -18.98 -67.11
N ALA A 67 22.96 -17.81 -67.64
CA ALA A 67 23.89 -16.93 -68.34
C ALA A 67 24.62 -16.03 -67.31
N LEU A 68 25.88 -16.34 -67.04
CA LEU A 68 26.74 -15.60 -66.12
C LEU A 68 27.61 -14.58 -66.88
N SER A 69 27.61 -13.33 -66.44
CA SER A 69 28.45 -12.27 -67.00
C SER A 69 28.86 -11.26 -65.93
N TYR A 70 30.05 -10.69 -66.04
CA TYR A 70 30.54 -9.67 -65.12
C TYR A 70 30.25 -8.28 -65.69
N VAL A 71 29.64 -7.41 -64.88
CA VAL A 71 29.22 -6.06 -65.30
C VAL A 71 29.73 -5.02 -64.31
N ALA A 72 29.94 -3.79 -64.78
CA ALA A 72 30.37 -2.70 -63.91
C ALA A 72 29.23 -2.32 -62.96
N ASP A 73 29.55 -2.17 -61.67
CA ASP A 73 28.59 -1.69 -60.67
C ASP A 73 28.44 -0.16 -60.72
N ASP A 74 27.25 0.34 -60.38
CA ASP A 74 26.97 1.77 -60.29
C ASP A 74 27.52 2.43 -59.01
N GLU A 75 27.81 1.65 -57.96
CA GLU A 75 28.57 2.11 -56.79
C GLU A 75 30.10 2.00 -56.99
N GLY A 76 30.53 1.34 -58.07
CA GLY A 76 31.90 1.22 -58.54
C GLY A 76 32.53 -0.12 -58.19
N GLY A 77 32.97 -0.87 -59.20
CA GLY A 77 33.46 -2.25 -59.06
C GLY A 77 32.97 -3.14 -60.19
N THR A 78 33.11 -4.45 -60.04
CA THR A 78 32.62 -5.47 -60.99
C THR A 78 31.77 -6.51 -60.27
N VAL A 79 30.47 -6.56 -60.57
CA VAL A 79 29.52 -7.50 -59.96
C VAL A 79 29.20 -8.67 -60.89
N LEU A 80 28.70 -9.78 -60.33
CA LEU A 80 28.20 -10.90 -61.13
C LEU A 80 26.73 -10.70 -61.52
N ARG A 81 26.44 -10.62 -62.81
CA ARG A 81 25.07 -10.71 -63.36
C ARG A 81 24.72 -12.16 -63.68
N VAL A 82 23.63 -12.63 -63.08
CA VAL A 82 23.01 -13.94 -63.31
C VAL A 82 21.73 -13.74 -64.12
N GLY A 83 21.73 -14.18 -65.38
CA GLY A 83 20.60 -14.07 -66.31
C GLY A 83 20.17 -15.40 -66.93
N ASP A 84 19.17 -15.37 -67.82
CA ASP A 84 18.62 -16.52 -68.57
C ASP A 84 18.30 -17.74 -67.69
N ARG A 85 17.68 -17.49 -66.54
CA ARG A 85 17.35 -18.53 -65.56
C ARG A 85 16.17 -19.37 -66.02
N ALA A 86 16.36 -20.69 -66.08
CA ALA A 86 15.27 -21.64 -66.40
C ALA A 86 14.49 -22.08 -65.16
N THR A 87 15.11 -22.02 -63.97
CA THR A 87 14.56 -22.41 -62.67
C THR A 87 15.01 -21.47 -61.55
N ASP A 88 14.32 -21.52 -60.43
CA ASP A 88 14.57 -20.77 -59.18
C ASP A 88 15.92 -21.10 -58.50
N PHE A 89 16.55 -22.21 -58.87
CA PHE A 89 17.90 -22.61 -58.45
C PHE A 89 19.00 -22.38 -59.52
N SER A 90 18.66 -21.82 -60.68
CA SER A 90 19.64 -21.50 -61.72
C SER A 90 20.47 -20.26 -61.33
N GLY A 91 21.74 -20.44 -61.02
CA GLY A 91 22.63 -19.40 -60.49
C GLY A 91 24.04 -19.93 -60.19
N ILE A 92 24.57 -19.62 -59.01
CA ILE A 92 25.84 -20.17 -58.54
C ILE A 92 25.67 -21.00 -57.26
N GLN A 93 26.54 -21.98 -57.07
CA GLN A 93 26.59 -22.83 -55.87
C GLN A 93 28.03 -23.16 -55.46
N THR A 94 28.22 -23.60 -54.21
CA THR A 94 29.49 -24.16 -53.76
C THR A 94 29.74 -25.53 -54.41
N PRO A 95 31.00 -25.92 -54.70
CA PRO A 95 31.32 -27.24 -55.23
C PRO A 95 30.92 -28.39 -54.30
N ALA A 96 30.76 -29.60 -54.84
CA ALA A 96 30.49 -30.78 -54.01
C ALA A 96 31.68 -31.07 -53.08
N GLY A 97 31.38 -31.34 -51.81
CA GLY A 97 32.38 -31.54 -50.76
C GLY A 97 33.05 -30.26 -50.24
N PHE A 98 32.49 -29.08 -50.55
CA PHE A 98 33.01 -27.80 -50.06
C PHE A 98 33.01 -27.71 -48.52
N PHE A 99 32.04 -28.35 -47.86
CA PHE A 99 31.92 -28.37 -46.40
C PHE A 99 32.48 -29.66 -45.75
N ASP A 100 33.28 -30.47 -46.48
CA ASP A 100 33.83 -31.76 -46.03
C ASP A 100 34.60 -31.70 -44.70
N THR A 101 35.14 -30.52 -44.37
CA THR A 101 35.95 -30.32 -43.18
C THR A 101 35.14 -29.98 -41.93
N LEU A 102 33.84 -29.75 -42.06
CA LEU A 102 32.96 -29.34 -40.96
C LEU A 102 32.29 -30.53 -40.29
N ALA A 103 31.91 -30.37 -39.03
CA ALA A 103 31.22 -31.37 -38.22
C ALA A 103 29.82 -30.90 -37.82
N ALA A 104 28.97 -31.85 -37.38
CA ALA A 104 27.69 -31.50 -36.78
C ALA A 104 27.91 -30.61 -35.54
N GLY A 105 27.12 -29.54 -35.42
CA GLY A 105 27.31 -28.49 -34.42
C GLY A 105 28.13 -27.29 -34.89
N ASP A 106 28.93 -27.41 -35.96
CA ASP A 106 29.61 -26.25 -36.56
C ASP A 106 28.56 -25.28 -37.12
N SER A 107 28.77 -23.98 -36.89
CA SER A 107 27.87 -22.92 -37.35
C SER A 107 28.46 -22.19 -38.55
N LEU A 108 27.64 -22.01 -39.58
CA LEU A 108 27.98 -21.28 -40.79
C LEU A 108 27.25 -19.94 -40.82
N THR A 109 27.94 -18.86 -41.16
CA THR A 109 27.33 -17.56 -41.45
C THR A 109 27.47 -17.24 -42.92
N PHE A 110 26.36 -16.86 -43.55
CA PHE A 110 26.26 -16.50 -44.96
C PHE A 110 25.96 -15.01 -45.09
N SER A 111 26.61 -14.34 -46.04
CA SER A 111 26.27 -12.99 -46.45
C SER A 111 26.46 -12.80 -47.94
N MET A 112 25.60 -12.01 -48.59
CA MET A 112 25.83 -11.45 -49.93
C MET A 112 25.07 -10.14 -50.09
N ARG A 113 25.43 -9.34 -51.08
CA ARG A 113 24.61 -8.26 -51.60
C ARG A 113 23.96 -8.72 -52.90
N ALA A 114 22.67 -8.44 -53.06
CA ALA A 114 21.92 -8.80 -54.26
C ALA A 114 20.97 -7.67 -54.69
N ARG A 115 20.77 -7.54 -56.01
CA ARG A 115 19.89 -6.52 -56.61
C ARG A 115 19.33 -7.02 -57.94
N LEU A 116 18.13 -6.59 -58.34
CA LEU A 116 17.64 -6.88 -59.69
C LEU A 116 18.42 -6.07 -60.74
N ALA A 117 18.83 -6.73 -61.82
CA ALA A 117 19.65 -6.12 -62.86
C ALA A 117 18.84 -5.24 -63.83
N ASP A 118 17.53 -5.48 -63.93
CA ASP A 118 16.64 -4.82 -64.87
C ASP A 118 15.74 -3.83 -64.10
N ALA A 119 15.84 -2.53 -64.40
CA ALA A 119 15.18 -1.46 -63.65
C ALA A 119 13.64 -1.56 -63.59
N ASP A 120 13.02 -2.22 -64.56
CA ASP A 120 11.56 -2.42 -64.62
C ASP A 120 11.11 -3.80 -64.11
N ALA A 121 12.02 -4.62 -63.57
CA ALA A 121 11.67 -5.93 -63.02
C ALA A 121 10.89 -5.80 -61.72
N ALA A 122 9.85 -6.62 -61.55
CA ALA A 122 9.12 -6.70 -60.30
C ALA A 122 10.05 -7.21 -59.18
N PRO A 123 9.91 -6.71 -57.94
CA PRO A 123 10.66 -7.21 -56.79
C PRO A 123 10.60 -8.74 -56.70
N ALA A 124 11.73 -9.36 -56.38
CA ALA A 124 11.81 -10.81 -56.30
C ALA A 124 12.69 -11.25 -55.13
N ASP A 125 12.33 -12.38 -54.53
CA ASP A 125 13.08 -12.90 -53.39
C ASP A 125 14.41 -13.51 -53.81
N VAL A 126 15.40 -13.40 -52.93
CA VAL A 126 16.73 -14.00 -53.04
C VAL A 126 17.14 -14.58 -51.69
N ARG A 127 17.87 -15.69 -51.73
CA ARG A 127 18.24 -16.48 -50.56
C ARG A 127 19.46 -17.35 -50.80
N PHE A 128 20.16 -17.72 -49.73
CA PHE A 128 20.98 -18.93 -49.76
C PHE A 128 20.10 -20.15 -49.48
N VAL A 129 20.44 -21.29 -50.08
CA VAL A 129 19.73 -22.55 -49.86
C VAL A 129 20.73 -23.68 -49.68
N MET A 130 20.62 -24.42 -48.57
CA MET A 130 21.49 -25.55 -48.24
C MET A 130 20.90 -26.88 -48.72
N LYS A 131 21.64 -27.59 -49.58
CA LYS A 131 21.36 -28.97 -50.00
C LYS A 131 21.90 -29.97 -48.96
N PRO A 132 21.37 -31.20 -48.86
CA PRO A 132 20.29 -31.77 -49.67
C PRO A 132 18.87 -31.44 -49.19
N ASP A 133 18.72 -30.86 -48.01
CA ASP A 133 17.40 -30.63 -47.39
C ASP A 133 16.67 -29.38 -47.93
N TYR A 134 17.34 -28.60 -48.78
CA TYR A 134 16.85 -27.35 -49.36
C TYR A 134 16.43 -26.31 -48.31
N ALA A 135 17.13 -26.26 -47.17
CA ALA A 135 16.88 -25.30 -46.11
C ALA A 135 17.23 -23.89 -46.57
N TRP A 136 16.31 -22.93 -46.42
CA TRP A 136 16.55 -21.53 -46.77
C TRP A 136 17.36 -20.84 -45.68
N ILE A 137 18.37 -20.07 -46.07
CA ILE A 137 19.28 -19.33 -45.19
C ILE A 137 19.30 -17.89 -45.68
N GLY A 138 18.78 -16.97 -44.85
CA GLY A 138 18.67 -15.54 -45.20
C GLY A 138 17.80 -15.32 -46.44
N ASN A 139 16.50 -15.09 -46.26
CA ASN A 139 15.58 -14.84 -47.38
C ASN A 139 15.07 -13.41 -47.33
N THR A 140 15.28 -12.65 -48.41
CA THR A 140 14.86 -11.24 -48.49
C THR A 140 14.47 -10.88 -49.92
N THR A 141 13.69 -9.82 -50.08
CA THR A 141 13.25 -9.33 -51.39
C THR A 141 14.25 -8.32 -51.94
N MET A 142 14.77 -8.56 -53.15
CA MET A 142 15.60 -7.60 -53.86
C MET A 142 14.75 -6.79 -54.86
N SER A 143 15.04 -5.50 -54.97
CA SER A 143 14.50 -4.60 -55.99
C SER A 143 15.60 -4.20 -56.98
N ALA A 144 15.28 -3.44 -58.02
CA ALA A 144 16.29 -2.87 -58.91
C ALA A 144 16.86 -1.54 -58.39
N ASP A 145 16.21 -0.93 -57.40
CA ASP A 145 16.49 0.44 -56.95
C ASP A 145 17.62 0.53 -55.92
N ALA A 146 17.91 -0.54 -55.19
CA ALA A 146 18.94 -0.58 -54.17
C ALA A 146 19.54 -1.97 -54.01
N TRP A 147 20.82 -2.04 -53.61
CA TRP A 147 21.44 -3.28 -53.17
C TRP A 147 20.84 -3.73 -51.84
N THR A 148 20.40 -4.98 -51.79
CA THR A 148 19.89 -5.61 -50.57
C THR A 148 20.94 -6.57 -50.01
N THR A 149 21.23 -6.46 -48.71
CA THR A 149 22.09 -7.43 -48.02
C THR A 149 21.27 -8.63 -47.56
N VAL A 150 21.79 -9.82 -47.82
CA VAL A 150 21.18 -11.11 -47.50
C VAL A 150 22.09 -11.81 -46.51
N THR A 151 21.68 -11.91 -45.24
CA THR A 151 22.44 -12.58 -44.19
C THR A 151 21.64 -13.70 -43.55
N GLY A 152 22.33 -14.75 -43.12
CA GLY A 152 21.70 -15.84 -42.37
C GLY A 152 22.72 -16.83 -41.84
N THR A 153 22.33 -17.60 -40.82
CA THR A 153 23.18 -18.63 -40.22
C THR A 153 22.61 -20.02 -40.46
N TYR A 154 23.47 -21.04 -40.47
CA TYR A 154 23.10 -22.44 -40.58
C TYR A 154 23.99 -23.29 -39.69
N VAL A 155 23.38 -23.94 -38.70
CA VAL A 155 24.07 -24.91 -37.84
C VAL A 155 23.96 -26.29 -38.49
N ILE A 156 25.08 -26.99 -38.66
CA ILE A 156 25.07 -28.33 -39.23
C ILE A 156 24.34 -29.29 -38.27
N PRO A 157 23.19 -29.87 -38.66
CA PRO A 157 22.39 -30.68 -37.76
C PRO A 157 23.12 -31.96 -37.30
N ALA A 158 22.78 -32.44 -36.11
CA ALA A 158 23.28 -33.71 -35.58
C ALA A 158 23.02 -34.87 -36.57
N GLY A 159 24.09 -35.52 -37.04
CA GLY A 159 24.01 -36.65 -37.98
C GLY A 159 23.95 -36.30 -39.47
N ALA A 160 24.06 -35.02 -39.84
CA ALA A 160 24.18 -34.60 -41.23
C ALA A 160 25.53 -35.04 -41.86
N ASP A 161 25.51 -35.46 -43.12
CA ASP A 161 26.73 -35.72 -43.89
C ASP A 161 27.24 -34.40 -44.48
N ALA A 162 28.19 -33.76 -43.80
CA ALA A 162 28.77 -32.48 -44.21
C ALA A 162 29.36 -32.53 -45.63
N SER A 163 29.76 -33.70 -46.13
CA SER A 163 30.28 -33.86 -47.49
C SER A 163 29.20 -33.80 -48.58
N ALA A 164 27.94 -34.01 -48.21
CA ALA A 164 26.79 -33.88 -49.08
C ALA A 164 26.21 -32.46 -49.10
N LEU A 165 26.68 -31.56 -48.22
CA LEU A 165 26.20 -30.18 -48.15
C LEU A 165 26.73 -29.33 -49.31
N GLN A 166 25.84 -28.54 -49.90
CA GLN A 166 26.18 -27.51 -50.88
C GLN A 166 25.24 -26.32 -50.70
N ALA A 167 25.78 -25.11 -50.68
CA ALA A 167 24.98 -23.89 -50.65
C ALA A 167 24.82 -23.34 -52.07
N TYR A 168 23.60 -22.97 -52.46
CA TYR A 168 23.36 -22.28 -53.73
C TYR A 168 22.51 -21.03 -53.51
N ILE A 169 22.59 -20.09 -54.45
CA ILE A 169 21.74 -18.91 -54.44
C ILE A 169 20.41 -19.25 -55.10
N GLY A 170 19.34 -19.24 -54.31
CA GLY A 170 17.96 -19.43 -54.75
C GLY A 170 17.23 -18.10 -54.88
N THR A 171 16.15 -18.08 -55.65
CA THR A 171 15.20 -16.96 -55.69
C THR A 171 13.76 -17.46 -55.65
N ALA A 172 12.79 -16.57 -55.74
CA ALA A 172 11.38 -16.92 -55.91
C ALA A 172 11.14 -17.86 -57.11
N ASP A 173 10.10 -18.70 -57.00
CA ASP A 173 9.74 -19.72 -58.00
C ASP A 173 9.49 -19.09 -59.38
N SER A 174 10.26 -19.52 -60.39
CA SER A 174 10.23 -18.93 -61.74
C SER A 174 9.08 -19.44 -62.62
N ALA A 175 8.16 -20.26 -62.08
CA ALA A 175 7.07 -20.86 -62.84
C ALA A 175 5.95 -19.87 -63.22
N ASP A 176 5.83 -18.74 -62.51
CA ASP A 176 4.74 -17.76 -62.67
C ASP A 176 5.22 -16.31 -62.95
N SER A 177 6.50 -16.08 -63.29
CA SER A 177 7.03 -14.74 -63.60
C SER A 177 7.87 -14.68 -64.89
N SER A 178 7.98 -13.49 -65.48
CA SER A 178 8.84 -13.28 -66.66
C SER A 178 10.31 -13.44 -66.25
N PRO A 179 11.17 -14.10 -67.05
CA PRO A 179 12.57 -14.29 -66.68
C PRO A 179 13.26 -12.94 -66.50
N TYR A 180 13.85 -12.73 -65.32
CA TYR A 180 14.59 -11.53 -64.94
C TYR A 180 16.03 -11.90 -64.58
N SER A 181 16.92 -10.91 -64.65
CA SER A 181 18.32 -11.08 -64.22
C SER A 181 18.55 -10.39 -62.88
N TYR A 182 19.47 -10.92 -62.07
CA TYR A 182 19.89 -10.29 -60.82
C TYR A 182 21.41 -10.16 -60.78
N LEU A 183 21.87 -9.20 -59.99
CA LEU A 183 23.26 -8.93 -59.67
C LEU A 183 23.52 -9.48 -58.27
N VAL A 184 24.70 -10.08 -58.07
CA VAL A 184 25.18 -10.51 -56.76
C VAL A 184 26.62 -10.06 -56.58
N ASP A 185 26.94 -9.63 -55.37
CA ASP A 185 28.27 -9.19 -54.98
C ASP A 185 28.56 -9.45 -53.49
N ASP A 186 29.82 -9.26 -53.08
CA ASP A 186 30.28 -9.33 -51.69
C ASP A 186 29.82 -10.60 -50.94
N ILE A 187 29.94 -11.76 -51.59
CA ILE A 187 29.52 -13.04 -51.01
C ILE A 187 30.55 -13.50 -49.98
N SER A 188 30.12 -13.84 -48.76
CA SER A 188 30.96 -14.49 -47.76
C SER A 188 30.26 -15.67 -47.09
N ILE A 189 31.04 -16.72 -46.82
CA ILE A 189 30.65 -17.81 -45.91
C ILE A 189 31.77 -18.00 -44.90
N THR A 190 31.44 -17.93 -43.62
CA THR A 190 32.38 -18.17 -42.52
C THR A 190 31.88 -19.34 -41.66
N ALA A 191 32.79 -20.07 -41.03
CA ALA A 191 32.48 -21.20 -40.16
C ALA A 191 33.08 -21.03 -38.77
N LEU A 192 32.32 -21.42 -37.77
CA LEU A 192 32.78 -21.53 -36.38
C LEU A 192 32.68 -23.00 -35.94
N ARG A 193 33.77 -23.55 -35.42
CA ARG A 193 33.89 -24.99 -35.07
C ARG A 193 33.37 -25.26 -33.67
N ALA A 194 32.66 -26.38 -33.49
CA ALA A 194 32.06 -26.76 -32.21
C ALA A 194 33.05 -27.23 -31.12
N ASP A 195 34.27 -27.67 -31.50
CA ASP A 195 35.24 -28.34 -30.60
C ASP A 195 36.53 -27.55 -30.31
N GLU A 196 36.65 -26.28 -30.70
CA GLU A 196 37.80 -25.45 -30.29
C GLU A 196 37.54 -24.83 -28.90
N PRO A 197 38.48 -24.97 -27.94
CA PRO A 197 38.19 -24.83 -26.52
C PRO A 197 38.12 -23.35 -26.09
N THR A 198 36.97 -22.93 -25.55
CA THR A 198 36.92 -21.78 -24.64
C THR A 198 37.18 -22.28 -23.22
N ASP A 199 38.28 -21.81 -22.64
CA ASP A 199 38.70 -22.07 -21.27
C ASP A 199 37.71 -21.38 -20.30
N PRO A 200 36.97 -22.12 -19.45
CA PRO A 200 35.89 -21.56 -18.62
C PRO A 200 36.40 -20.74 -17.42
N THR A 201 37.62 -20.20 -17.47
CA THR A 201 38.24 -19.50 -16.33
C THR A 201 38.97 -18.19 -16.66
N ASP A 202 38.79 -17.59 -17.84
CA ASP A 202 39.32 -16.25 -18.16
C ASP A 202 38.23 -15.15 -18.01
N PRO A 203 38.26 -14.31 -16.97
CA PRO A 203 37.28 -13.25 -16.72
C PRO A 203 37.39 -12.05 -17.68
N THR A 204 37.96 -12.24 -18.87
CA THR A 204 38.10 -11.20 -19.91
C THR A 204 37.56 -11.62 -21.28
N ASP A 205 36.86 -12.76 -21.37
CA ASP A 205 36.15 -13.23 -22.57
C ASP A 205 34.75 -12.58 -22.69
N PRO A 206 34.48 -11.71 -23.69
CA PRO A 206 33.20 -11.01 -23.82
C PRO A 206 32.12 -11.84 -24.54
N THR A 207 32.22 -13.18 -24.60
CA THR A 207 31.26 -14.03 -25.34
C THR A 207 30.82 -15.31 -24.60
N ASP A 208 30.80 -15.31 -23.26
CA ASP A 208 30.11 -16.33 -22.46
C ASP A 208 28.64 -16.47 -22.92
N PRO A 209 28.10 -17.67 -23.21
CA PRO A 209 26.70 -17.87 -23.60
C PRO A 209 25.69 -17.67 -22.46
N THR A 210 26.13 -17.29 -21.26
CA THR A 210 25.28 -16.68 -20.22
C THR A 210 25.21 -15.16 -20.31
N ASP A 211 25.92 -14.54 -21.26
CA ASP A 211 25.70 -13.15 -21.63
C ASP A 211 24.46 -13.08 -22.55
N PRO A 212 23.35 -12.44 -22.13
CA PRO A 212 22.20 -12.24 -22.98
C PRO A 212 22.67 -11.41 -24.16
N GLY A 213 22.72 -12.04 -25.34
CA GLY A 213 23.23 -11.39 -26.55
C GLY A 213 22.70 -9.98 -26.70
N GLU A 214 23.59 -9.05 -27.06
CA GLU A 214 23.24 -7.73 -27.57
C GLU A 214 22.24 -7.91 -28.73
N SER A 215 20.96 -7.96 -28.38
CA SER A 215 19.89 -7.47 -29.22
C SER A 215 20.21 -5.99 -29.38
N ASP A 216 20.35 -5.52 -30.62
CA ASP A 216 20.60 -4.11 -30.91
C ASP A 216 19.33 -3.29 -30.57
N LEU A 217 19.10 -3.10 -29.27
CA LEU A 217 18.01 -2.31 -28.71
C LEU A 217 18.16 -0.83 -29.05
N SER A 218 19.30 -0.41 -29.61
CA SER A 218 19.45 0.94 -30.15
C SER A 218 18.47 1.22 -31.29
N ALA A 219 17.96 0.18 -31.98
CA ALA A 219 16.93 0.29 -33.00
C ALA A 219 15.53 0.64 -32.44
N LEU A 220 15.27 0.37 -31.15
CA LEU A 220 14.02 0.75 -30.45
C LEU A 220 14.23 1.93 -29.49
N ASN A 221 15.24 2.77 -29.78
CA ASN A 221 15.44 4.07 -29.16
C ASN A 221 15.22 5.16 -30.22
N THR A 222 14.16 5.96 -30.10
CA THR A 222 13.84 7.02 -31.07
C THR A 222 13.30 8.28 -30.38
N GLY A 223 13.92 9.42 -30.71
CA GLY A 223 13.35 10.76 -30.53
C GLY A 223 12.83 11.35 -31.85
N PHE A 224 12.63 10.50 -32.87
CA PHE A 224 12.07 10.85 -34.18
C PHE A 224 12.81 11.92 -35.01
N GLU A 225 13.98 12.40 -34.58
CA GLU A 225 14.78 13.41 -35.30
C GLU A 225 15.22 13.00 -36.71
N ASP A 226 15.34 11.69 -36.94
CA ASP A 226 15.70 11.07 -38.23
C ASP A 226 14.48 10.55 -39.01
N GLY A 227 13.26 10.89 -38.56
CA GLY A 227 12.00 10.42 -39.11
C GLY A 227 11.40 9.25 -38.33
N LEU A 228 10.34 8.61 -38.89
CA LEU A 228 9.58 7.56 -38.19
C LEU A 228 10.33 6.23 -38.04
N GLY A 229 11.41 6.01 -38.80
CA GLY A 229 12.09 4.72 -38.82
C GLY A 229 11.13 3.58 -39.18
N ALA A 230 11.14 2.52 -38.36
CA ALA A 230 10.25 1.36 -38.49
C ALA A 230 8.95 1.47 -37.66
N TRP A 231 8.66 2.64 -37.08
CA TRP A 231 7.36 2.91 -36.47
C TRP A 231 6.30 3.17 -37.54
N VAL A 232 5.22 2.39 -37.50
CA VAL A 232 4.16 2.38 -38.51
C VAL A 232 2.79 2.66 -37.90
N PRO A 233 1.81 3.12 -38.70
CA PRO A 233 0.43 3.17 -38.26
C PRO A 233 -0.07 1.79 -37.86
N ARG A 234 -0.65 1.71 -36.67
CA ARG A 234 -1.30 0.50 -36.19
C ARG A 234 -2.77 0.50 -36.64
N ALA A 235 -3.12 -0.49 -37.46
CA ALA A 235 -4.46 -0.70 -37.99
C ALA A 235 -5.34 -1.51 -37.04
N ASP A 236 -6.64 -1.31 -37.13
CA ASP A 236 -7.65 -2.22 -36.60
C ASP A 236 -8.73 -2.53 -37.66
N ALA A 237 -9.84 -3.14 -37.26
CA ALA A 237 -10.94 -3.48 -38.17
C ALA A 237 -11.58 -2.26 -38.87
N ALA A 238 -11.38 -1.04 -38.36
CA ALA A 238 -11.87 0.20 -38.94
C ALA A 238 -10.86 0.87 -39.89
N GLY A 239 -9.62 0.35 -40.00
CA GLY A 239 -8.56 0.85 -40.87
C GLY A 239 -7.33 1.32 -40.10
N GLU A 240 -6.47 2.09 -40.78
CA GLU A 240 -5.22 2.64 -40.23
C GLU A 240 -5.41 4.08 -39.73
N ALA A 241 -4.67 4.44 -38.67
CA ALA A 241 -4.42 5.85 -38.34
C ALA A 241 -3.45 6.49 -39.34
N SER A 242 -3.31 7.81 -39.28
CA SER A 242 -2.19 8.52 -39.90
C SER A 242 -1.08 8.73 -38.87
N VAL A 243 0.15 8.32 -39.19
CA VAL A 243 1.35 8.60 -38.38
C VAL A 243 2.31 9.44 -39.22
N SER A 244 2.72 10.58 -38.67
CA SER A 244 3.59 11.54 -39.37
C SER A 244 4.53 12.24 -38.41
N ILE A 245 5.63 12.79 -38.92
CA ILE A 245 6.52 13.64 -38.11
C ILE A 245 5.90 15.02 -37.95
N SER A 246 5.82 15.47 -36.70
CA SER A 246 5.42 16.82 -36.32
C SER A 246 6.63 17.61 -35.81
N THR A 247 6.68 18.88 -36.20
CA THR A 247 7.62 19.89 -35.65
C THR A 247 6.91 20.97 -34.84
N ASP A 248 5.60 20.81 -34.62
CA ASP A 248 4.78 21.79 -33.90
C ASP A 248 4.97 21.69 -32.37
N ASP A 249 5.31 20.50 -31.89
CA ASP A 249 5.55 20.18 -30.48
C ASP A 249 6.39 18.88 -30.41
N ALA A 250 7.40 18.85 -29.54
CA ALA A 250 8.27 17.71 -29.28
C ALA A 250 8.72 17.75 -27.81
N HIS A 251 8.94 16.60 -27.19
CA HIS A 251 9.39 16.53 -25.80
C HIS A 251 10.89 16.86 -25.72
N SER A 252 11.68 16.20 -26.54
CA SER A 252 13.09 16.50 -26.75
C SER A 252 13.35 16.86 -28.22
N GLY A 253 14.54 17.37 -28.53
CA GLY A 253 14.88 17.70 -29.92
C GLY A 253 13.95 18.73 -30.59
N THR A 254 13.53 18.44 -31.82
CA THR A 254 12.68 19.27 -32.69
C THR A 254 11.53 18.52 -33.36
N GLN A 255 11.49 17.19 -33.28
CA GLN A 255 10.52 16.33 -33.97
C GLN A 255 9.88 15.34 -33.00
N ALA A 256 8.60 15.04 -33.21
CA ALA A 256 7.89 13.96 -32.53
C ALA A 256 6.94 13.25 -33.51
N ALA A 257 6.50 12.03 -33.19
CA ALA A 257 5.51 11.33 -34.00
C ALA A 257 4.09 11.77 -33.63
N LEU A 258 3.34 12.32 -34.58
CA LEU A 258 1.92 12.65 -34.47
C LEU A 258 1.07 11.51 -35.03
N VAL A 259 0.22 10.95 -34.18
CA VAL A 259 -0.84 10.00 -34.52
C VAL A 259 -2.16 10.75 -34.67
N SER A 260 -2.78 10.68 -35.84
CA SER A 260 -3.95 11.49 -36.22
C SER A 260 -4.91 10.72 -37.14
N GLU A 261 -6.00 11.38 -37.55
CA GLU A 261 -7.05 10.80 -38.41
C GLU A 261 -7.67 9.50 -37.86
N ARG A 262 -7.64 9.34 -36.54
CA ARG A 262 -8.12 8.13 -35.85
C ARG A 262 -9.64 8.10 -35.86
N THR A 263 -10.19 6.94 -36.18
CA THR A 263 -11.63 6.64 -36.23
C THR A 263 -12.05 5.56 -35.23
N SER A 264 -11.08 4.92 -34.58
CA SER A 264 -11.27 3.90 -33.56
C SER A 264 -10.16 3.98 -32.51
N GLN A 265 -10.47 3.58 -31.27
CA GLN A 265 -9.51 3.63 -30.15
C GLN A 265 -8.34 2.67 -30.36
N GLY A 266 -8.61 1.57 -31.08
CA GLY A 266 -7.61 0.56 -31.40
C GLY A 266 -6.58 1.00 -32.43
N GLN A 267 -6.68 2.20 -33.01
CA GLN A 267 -5.71 2.71 -33.98
C GLN A 267 -4.61 3.49 -33.28
N GLY A 268 -3.38 3.42 -33.79
CA GLY A 268 -2.23 3.94 -33.06
C GLY A 268 -0.93 4.01 -33.85
N ILE A 269 0.18 3.96 -33.13
CA ILE A 269 1.53 3.84 -33.68
C ILE A 269 2.20 2.59 -33.07
N GLY A 270 2.84 1.78 -33.91
CA GLY A 270 3.45 0.52 -33.47
C GLY A 270 4.75 0.19 -34.18
N HIS A 271 5.50 -0.73 -33.60
CA HIS A 271 6.74 -1.27 -34.13
C HIS A 271 6.68 -2.80 -34.11
N ASP A 272 7.09 -3.44 -35.21
CA ASP A 272 7.23 -4.89 -35.26
C ASP A 272 8.43 -5.28 -34.40
N VAL A 273 8.17 -6.07 -33.35
CA VAL A 273 9.19 -6.52 -32.39
C VAL A 273 9.56 -7.99 -32.58
N THR A 274 9.06 -8.61 -33.65
CA THR A 274 9.33 -10.02 -34.01
C THR A 274 10.83 -10.24 -34.19
N GLY A 275 11.42 -11.09 -33.34
CA GLY A 275 12.85 -11.37 -33.37
C GLY A 275 13.75 -10.21 -32.91
N ILE A 276 13.18 -9.06 -32.52
CA ILE A 276 13.90 -7.97 -31.86
C ILE A 276 13.88 -8.17 -30.34
N LEU A 277 12.70 -8.51 -29.80
CA LEU A 277 12.52 -8.85 -28.40
C LEU A 277 12.50 -10.38 -28.24
N LEU A 278 13.34 -10.92 -27.38
CA LEU A 278 13.56 -12.34 -27.19
C LEU A 278 12.50 -12.96 -26.26
N PRO A 279 11.86 -14.09 -26.63
CA PRO A 279 10.94 -14.80 -25.75
C PRO A 279 11.59 -15.13 -24.39
N GLY A 280 10.85 -14.92 -23.30
CA GLY A 280 11.32 -15.12 -21.93
C GLY A 280 12.12 -13.96 -21.35
N GLN A 281 12.59 -13.01 -22.16
CA GLN A 281 13.32 -11.82 -21.69
C GLN A 281 12.35 -10.73 -21.20
N THR A 282 12.67 -10.09 -20.08
CA THR A 282 11.97 -8.90 -19.59
C THR A 282 12.55 -7.65 -20.24
N TYR A 283 11.67 -6.78 -20.73
CA TYR A 283 11.99 -5.49 -21.33
C TYR A 283 11.25 -4.36 -20.60
N GLU A 284 11.88 -3.20 -20.48
CA GLU A 284 11.26 -1.95 -20.06
C GLU A 284 11.03 -1.06 -21.29
N VAL A 285 9.80 -0.57 -21.44
CA VAL A 285 9.42 0.41 -22.45
C VAL A 285 9.19 1.75 -21.76
N SER A 286 9.84 2.81 -22.24
CA SER A 286 9.55 4.19 -21.84
C SER A 286 9.19 5.05 -23.05
N ALA A 287 8.31 6.03 -22.89
CA ALA A 287 7.96 7.00 -23.91
C ALA A 287 7.41 8.29 -23.28
N TRP A 288 7.50 9.40 -23.99
CA TRP A 288 6.81 10.64 -23.65
C TRP A 288 5.58 10.81 -24.53
N ILE A 289 4.43 11.10 -23.91
CA ILE A 289 3.14 11.18 -24.60
C ILE A 289 2.43 12.47 -24.24
N LYS A 290 1.76 13.07 -25.24
CA LYS A 290 0.94 14.26 -25.08
C LYS A 290 -0.21 14.27 -26.09
N PHE A 291 -1.43 14.55 -25.69
CA PHE A 291 -2.51 14.79 -26.65
C PHE A 291 -2.27 16.08 -27.44
N ALA A 292 -2.62 16.10 -28.72
CA ALA A 292 -2.37 17.28 -29.55
C ALA A 292 -3.17 18.50 -29.05
N GLY A 293 -2.64 19.71 -29.26
CA GLY A 293 -3.26 20.94 -28.74
C GLY A 293 -4.71 21.13 -29.24
N GLY A 294 -5.65 21.22 -28.30
CA GLY A 294 -7.09 21.36 -28.60
C GLY A 294 -7.86 20.05 -28.76
N GLU A 295 -7.18 18.90 -28.66
CA GLU A 295 -7.80 17.58 -28.59
C GLU A 295 -8.26 17.24 -27.16
N THR A 296 -9.09 16.20 -27.04
CA THR A 296 -9.59 15.73 -25.74
C THR A 296 -8.53 14.89 -25.04
N ALA A 297 -8.03 15.37 -23.90
CA ALA A 297 -7.14 14.63 -23.00
C ALA A 297 -7.81 13.32 -22.52
N GLY A 298 -7.01 12.33 -22.15
CA GLY A 298 -7.52 11.04 -21.71
C GLY A 298 -6.44 9.99 -21.57
N ASP A 299 -6.83 8.72 -21.64
CA ASP A 299 -5.97 7.60 -21.31
C ASP A 299 -5.29 7.01 -22.56
N VAL A 300 -4.03 6.60 -22.40
CA VAL A 300 -3.24 5.93 -23.45
C VAL A 300 -2.75 4.60 -22.92
N TRP A 301 -2.82 3.56 -23.75
CA TRP A 301 -2.38 2.21 -23.42
C TRP A 301 -1.19 1.82 -24.29
N LEU A 302 -0.27 1.05 -23.70
CA LEU A 302 0.76 0.30 -24.41
C LEU A 302 0.27 -1.15 -24.51
N SER A 303 0.29 -1.71 -25.72
CA SER A 303 -0.27 -3.02 -26.02
C SER A 303 0.68 -3.83 -26.91
N LEU A 304 0.61 -5.15 -26.80
CA LEU A 304 1.36 -6.11 -27.62
C LEU A 304 0.37 -7.05 -28.32
N ALA A 305 0.40 -7.10 -29.65
CA ALA A 305 -0.34 -8.08 -30.44
C ALA A 305 0.62 -9.21 -30.83
N SER A 306 0.36 -10.43 -30.36
CA SER A 306 1.20 -11.62 -30.62
C SER A 306 0.41 -12.66 -31.40
N THR A 307 0.99 -13.18 -32.49
CA THR A 307 0.37 -14.21 -33.34
C THR A 307 1.13 -15.52 -33.23
N THR A 308 0.41 -16.62 -33.00
CA THR A 308 0.95 -17.99 -33.03
C THR A 308 0.02 -18.85 -33.88
N GLY A 309 0.56 -19.48 -34.92
CA GLY A 309 -0.22 -20.09 -35.99
C GLY A 309 -1.14 -19.07 -36.66
N GLU A 310 -2.45 -19.34 -36.65
CA GLU A 310 -3.48 -18.46 -37.23
C GLU A 310 -4.18 -17.58 -36.18
N THR A 311 -3.74 -17.59 -34.91
CA THR A 311 -4.42 -16.89 -33.82
C THR A 311 -3.60 -15.71 -33.33
N THR A 312 -4.20 -14.51 -33.35
CA THR A 312 -3.62 -13.31 -32.73
C THR A 312 -4.25 -13.06 -31.37
N SER A 313 -3.41 -12.88 -30.36
CA SER A 313 -3.76 -12.47 -29.00
C SER A 313 -3.28 -11.04 -28.75
N TYR A 314 -3.95 -10.35 -27.82
CA TYR A 314 -3.62 -8.97 -27.45
C TYR A 314 -3.36 -8.92 -25.95
N LEU A 315 -2.16 -8.49 -25.58
CA LEU A 315 -1.76 -8.22 -24.21
C LEU A 315 -1.76 -6.71 -24.00
N THR A 316 -2.54 -6.22 -23.03
CA THR A 316 -2.37 -4.85 -22.54
C THR A 316 -1.12 -4.84 -21.67
N VAL A 317 -0.05 -4.21 -22.17
CA VAL A 317 1.25 -4.12 -21.50
C VAL A 317 1.19 -3.09 -20.37
N GLY A 318 0.61 -1.90 -20.62
CA GLY A 318 0.44 -0.83 -19.63
C GLY A 318 -0.75 0.08 -19.92
N GLN A 319 -1.38 0.60 -18.88
CA GLN A 319 -2.51 1.53 -18.96
C GLN A 319 -2.13 2.84 -18.25
N PHE A 320 -2.12 3.95 -18.99
CA PHE A 320 -1.66 5.24 -18.47
C PHE A 320 -2.82 6.24 -18.45
N PRO A 321 -3.42 6.48 -17.28
CA PRO A 321 -4.57 7.38 -17.18
C PRO A 321 -4.15 8.86 -17.21
N GLY A 322 -5.06 9.72 -17.68
CA GLY A 322 -4.96 11.18 -17.47
C GLY A 322 -3.86 11.90 -18.25
N MET A 323 -3.50 11.44 -19.45
CA MET A 323 -2.53 12.13 -20.30
C MET A 323 -3.05 13.52 -20.72
N SER A 324 -2.20 14.53 -20.60
CA SER A 324 -2.54 15.93 -20.84
C SER A 324 -2.44 16.32 -22.33
N ASN A 325 -3.16 17.36 -22.74
CA ASN A 325 -2.97 18.05 -24.01
C ASN A 325 -2.10 19.32 -23.90
N SER A 326 -1.62 19.64 -22.70
CA SER A 326 -0.83 20.83 -22.39
C SER A 326 0.59 20.53 -21.90
N ALA A 327 0.82 19.35 -21.33
CA ALA A 327 2.12 18.89 -20.83
C ALA A 327 2.44 17.49 -21.36
N TRP A 328 3.73 17.24 -21.63
CA TRP A 328 4.25 15.92 -21.92
C TRP A 328 4.30 15.09 -20.64
N VAL A 329 3.90 13.83 -20.72
CA VAL A 329 3.89 12.90 -19.59
C VAL A 329 4.73 11.68 -19.98
N GLN A 330 5.69 11.32 -19.13
CA GLN A 330 6.47 10.11 -19.31
C GLN A 330 5.66 8.90 -18.86
N VAL A 331 5.66 7.86 -19.67
CA VAL A 331 5.11 6.55 -19.36
C VAL A 331 6.23 5.52 -19.37
N THR A 332 6.17 4.56 -18.43
CA THR A 332 7.16 3.48 -18.32
C THR A 332 6.45 2.20 -17.94
N GLN A 333 6.83 1.09 -18.55
CA GLN A 333 6.25 -0.22 -18.26
C GLN A 333 7.19 -1.36 -18.62
N THR A 334 7.34 -2.32 -17.71
CA THR A 334 8.06 -3.57 -17.97
C THR A 334 7.11 -4.67 -18.44
N PHE A 335 7.56 -5.52 -19.36
CA PHE A 335 6.86 -6.75 -19.72
C PHE A 335 7.84 -7.85 -20.07
N GLN A 336 7.44 -9.10 -19.83
CA GLN A 336 8.17 -10.27 -20.32
C GLN A 336 7.63 -10.66 -21.69
N MET A 337 8.53 -10.85 -22.66
CA MET A 337 8.15 -11.18 -24.02
C MET A 337 7.72 -12.66 -24.12
N SER A 338 6.55 -12.91 -24.68
CA SER A 338 6.03 -14.26 -24.91
C SER A 338 6.52 -14.86 -26.23
N GLU A 339 6.64 -16.18 -26.29
CA GLU A 339 6.92 -16.90 -27.54
C GLU A 339 5.78 -16.67 -28.55
N SER A 340 6.12 -16.23 -29.77
CA SER A 340 5.15 -15.95 -30.83
C SER A 340 5.82 -16.00 -32.22
N ASP A 341 5.04 -16.28 -33.26
CA ASP A 341 5.50 -16.26 -34.66
C ASP A 341 5.67 -14.82 -35.17
N SER A 342 4.84 -13.90 -34.68
CA SER A 342 5.01 -12.46 -34.88
C SER A 342 4.44 -11.64 -33.72
N ALA A 343 5.00 -10.44 -33.51
CA ALA A 343 4.60 -9.55 -32.45
C ALA A 343 4.72 -8.07 -32.82
N LEU A 344 3.67 -7.28 -32.52
CA LEU A 344 3.63 -5.83 -32.72
C LEU A 344 3.42 -5.12 -31.39
N LEU A 345 4.36 -4.28 -30.97
CA LEU A 345 4.27 -3.41 -29.78
C LEU A 345 3.75 -2.03 -30.21
N TYR A 346 2.72 -1.49 -29.56
CA TYR A 346 2.08 -0.25 -30.03
C TYR A 346 1.37 0.56 -28.94
N PHE A 347 1.23 1.86 -29.17
CA PHE A 347 0.44 2.79 -28.35
C PHE A 347 -0.93 3.07 -28.97
N GLU A 348 -1.97 3.05 -28.15
CA GLU A 348 -3.37 3.30 -28.52
C GLU A 348 -4.09 4.09 -27.43
N THR A 349 -5.29 4.63 -27.67
CA THR A 349 -6.10 5.20 -26.57
C THR A 349 -6.91 4.11 -25.89
N ALA A 350 -7.34 4.37 -24.64
CA ALA A 350 -8.06 3.37 -23.86
C ALA A 350 -9.18 2.69 -24.66
N TYR A 351 -9.09 1.36 -24.73
CA TYR A 351 -10.07 0.53 -25.43
C TYR A 351 -11.44 0.69 -24.74
N ASN A 352 -12.52 0.84 -25.52
CA ASN A 352 -13.87 1.20 -25.04
C ASN A 352 -14.01 2.61 -24.39
N GLY A 353 -12.95 3.41 -24.33
CA GLY A 353 -13.01 4.77 -23.74
C GLY A 353 -13.62 5.84 -24.65
N GLY A 354 -13.97 5.51 -25.91
CA GLY A 354 -14.59 6.44 -26.85
C GLY A 354 -13.63 7.48 -27.47
N ASN A 355 -12.47 7.73 -26.86
CA ASN A 355 -11.54 8.78 -27.28
C ASN A 355 -10.74 8.39 -28.52
N THR A 356 -10.94 9.08 -29.65
CA THR A 356 -10.18 8.94 -30.90
C THR A 356 -9.33 10.17 -31.21
N SER A 357 -9.02 10.98 -30.20
CA SER A 357 -8.21 12.20 -30.37
C SER A 357 -6.80 11.88 -30.86
N SER A 358 -6.22 12.87 -31.53
CA SER A 358 -4.83 12.86 -31.99
C SER A 358 -3.87 13.02 -30.80
N PHE A 359 -2.75 12.29 -30.82
CA PHE A 359 -1.73 12.38 -29.78
C PHE A 359 -0.32 12.31 -30.38
N LEU A 360 0.64 12.88 -29.67
CA LEU A 360 2.06 12.84 -29.98
C LEU A 360 2.76 11.82 -29.08
N VAL A 361 3.76 11.14 -29.63
CA VAL A 361 4.68 10.26 -28.91
C VAL A 361 6.10 10.66 -29.27
N ASP A 362 6.99 10.67 -28.29
CA ASP A 362 8.38 11.04 -28.43
C ASP A 362 9.28 10.26 -27.47
N ASP A 363 10.59 10.26 -27.73
CA ASP A 363 11.63 9.61 -26.90
C ASP A 363 11.28 8.18 -26.45
N ILE A 364 10.88 7.32 -27.41
CA ILE A 364 10.55 5.93 -27.11
C ILE A 364 11.85 5.14 -26.91
N THR A 365 11.96 4.41 -25.81
CA THR A 365 13.06 3.48 -25.53
C THR A 365 12.50 2.11 -25.15
N VAL A 366 13.03 1.05 -25.77
CA VAL A 366 12.83 -0.34 -25.30
C VAL A 366 14.18 -0.90 -24.90
N THR A 367 14.34 -1.28 -23.65
CA THR A 367 15.62 -1.78 -23.12
C THR A 367 15.42 -3.06 -22.33
N VAL A 368 16.42 -3.94 -22.30
CA VAL A 368 16.51 -4.91 -21.21
C VAL A 368 16.83 -4.08 -19.97
N PRO A 369 16.04 -4.17 -18.88
CA PRO A 369 16.40 -3.49 -17.64
C PRO A 369 17.84 -3.89 -17.31
N SER A 370 18.76 -2.93 -17.27
CA SER A 370 20.08 -3.19 -16.68
C SER A 370 19.79 -3.82 -15.32
N GLY A 371 20.35 -5.00 -15.04
CA GLY A 371 20.03 -5.79 -13.84
C GLY A 371 20.51 -5.13 -12.53
N GLY A 372 20.19 -3.86 -12.33
CA GLY A 372 20.73 -2.95 -11.33
C GLY A 372 22.25 -2.85 -11.35
N GLU A 373 22.79 -1.82 -10.71
CA GLU A 373 24.11 -1.95 -10.09
C GLU A 373 23.86 -2.21 -8.61
N VAL A 374 24.55 -3.19 -8.01
CA VAL A 374 24.48 -3.40 -6.56
C VAL A 374 25.22 -2.26 -5.87
N GLU A 375 24.49 -1.45 -5.12
CA GLU A 375 25.06 -0.29 -4.44
C GLU A 375 26.04 -0.73 -3.34
N ASP A 376 27.18 -0.05 -3.23
CA ASP A 376 28.16 -0.28 -2.15
C ASP A 376 27.70 0.40 -0.84
N ILE A 377 26.62 -0.11 -0.26
CA ILE A 377 25.97 0.38 0.97
C ILE A 377 26.06 -0.66 2.10
N THR A 378 25.81 -0.24 3.34
CA THR A 378 25.92 -1.11 4.54
C THR A 378 25.07 -2.39 4.39
N PRO A 379 25.65 -3.60 4.47
CA PRO A 379 24.91 -4.85 4.54
C PRO A 379 23.83 -4.83 5.64
N ILE A 380 22.62 -5.34 5.38
CA ILE A 380 21.56 -5.38 6.40
C ILE A 380 21.97 -6.30 7.55
N GLN A 381 22.48 -7.48 7.22
CA GLN A 381 23.03 -8.46 8.17
C GLN A 381 24.09 -7.91 9.13
N ASP A 382 24.82 -6.84 8.77
CA ASP A 382 25.83 -6.22 9.64
C ASP A 382 25.23 -5.26 10.69
N THR A 383 23.92 -5.00 10.65
CA THR A 383 23.23 -3.98 11.48
C THR A 383 22.30 -4.55 12.54
N VAL A 384 22.24 -5.88 12.65
CA VAL A 384 21.38 -6.61 13.58
C VAL A 384 22.12 -7.81 14.18
N ASP A 385 21.66 -8.29 15.33
CA ASP A 385 22.25 -9.42 16.07
C ASP A 385 21.49 -10.75 15.88
N PHE A 386 20.65 -10.84 14.84
CA PHE A 386 19.91 -12.04 14.44
C PHE A 386 20.07 -12.29 12.92
N PRO A 387 19.92 -13.54 12.44
CA PRO A 387 19.89 -13.84 11.01
C PRO A 387 18.82 -13.04 10.27
N VAL A 388 19.18 -12.50 9.10
CA VAL A 388 18.24 -11.80 8.21
C VAL A 388 18.15 -12.56 6.90
N GLY A 389 16.93 -12.93 6.55
CA GLY A 389 16.66 -13.74 5.37
C GLY A 389 15.94 -13.03 4.25
N ALA A 390 15.97 -13.63 3.07
CA ALA A 390 15.09 -13.30 1.96
C ALA A 390 14.45 -14.56 1.36
N ALA A 391 13.17 -14.48 0.97
CA ALA A 391 12.55 -15.51 0.14
C ALA A 391 12.99 -15.36 -1.33
N ILE A 392 13.38 -16.46 -1.98
CA ILE A 392 13.94 -16.46 -3.32
C ILE A 392 13.50 -17.70 -4.14
N ASP A 393 13.81 -17.68 -5.43
CA ASP A 393 14.03 -18.86 -6.26
C ASP A 393 15.30 -18.74 -7.11
N SER A 394 15.49 -19.63 -8.10
CA SER A 394 16.70 -19.65 -8.95
C SER A 394 17.00 -18.31 -9.61
N ARG A 395 16.02 -17.44 -9.84
CA ARG A 395 16.22 -16.14 -10.49
C ARG A 395 17.14 -15.22 -9.67
N GLU A 396 17.10 -15.31 -8.35
CA GLU A 396 17.95 -14.53 -7.45
C GLU A 396 19.28 -15.22 -7.11
N THR A 397 19.54 -16.41 -7.65
CA THR A 397 20.79 -17.18 -7.40
C THR A 397 21.91 -16.87 -8.40
N THR A 398 21.68 -15.95 -9.35
CA THR A 398 22.66 -15.58 -10.38
C THR A 398 22.80 -14.07 -10.55
N GLY A 399 23.91 -13.63 -11.14
CA GLY A 399 24.17 -12.23 -11.50
C GLY A 399 24.10 -11.24 -10.33
N ASN A 400 23.70 -10.01 -10.64
CA ASN A 400 23.63 -8.91 -9.66
C ASN A 400 22.56 -9.15 -8.58
N ALA A 401 21.52 -9.94 -8.86
CA ALA A 401 20.54 -10.31 -7.84
C ALA A 401 21.18 -11.19 -6.75
N ALA A 402 22.02 -12.15 -7.13
CA ALA A 402 22.80 -12.95 -6.18
C ALA A 402 23.81 -12.11 -5.41
N GLU A 403 24.46 -11.15 -6.06
CA GLU A 403 25.37 -10.21 -5.40
C GLU A 403 24.63 -9.36 -4.35
N LEU A 404 23.46 -8.81 -4.69
CA LEU A 404 22.63 -8.05 -3.76
C LEU A 404 22.18 -8.94 -2.58
N LEU A 405 21.70 -10.15 -2.89
CA LEU A 405 21.21 -11.11 -1.91
C LEU A 405 22.31 -11.47 -0.89
N THR A 406 23.47 -11.94 -1.37
CA THR A 406 24.60 -12.35 -0.50
C THR A 406 25.25 -11.17 0.23
N ARG A 407 25.13 -9.96 -0.31
CA ARG A 407 25.56 -8.74 0.37
C ARG A 407 24.69 -8.46 1.60
N HIS A 408 23.37 -8.53 1.48
CA HIS A 408 22.46 -8.04 2.52
C HIS A 408 21.96 -9.11 3.48
N PHE A 409 21.92 -10.38 3.07
CA PHE A 409 21.25 -11.47 3.78
C PHE A 409 22.19 -12.64 4.07
N ASN A 410 21.95 -13.35 5.16
CA ASN A 410 22.67 -14.58 5.56
C ASN A 410 21.75 -15.81 5.70
N GLN A 411 20.48 -15.67 5.33
CA GLN A 411 19.52 -16.75 5.30
C GLN A 411 18.66 -16.66 4.03
N VAL A 412 18.21 -17.81 3.52
CA VAL A 412 17.29 -17.87 2.38
C VAL A 412 16.14 -18.83 2.67
N THR A 413 14.98 -18.54 2.08
CA THR A 413 13.79 -19.40 2.11
C THR A 413 13.31 -19.64 0.69
N ALA A 414 12.92 -20.87 0.36
CA ALA A 414 12.27 -21.14 -0.93
C ALA A 414 10.84 -20.58 -0.92
N GLU A 415 10.53 -19.61 -1.78
CA GLU A 415 9.19 -19.01 -1.82
C GLU A 415 8.09 -20.06 -2.12
N ASN A 416 8.39 -21.03 -2.99
CA ASN A 416 7.44 -22.04 -3.43
C ASN A 416 8.00 -23.47 -3.47
N PHE A 417 9.26 -23.64 -3.84
CA PHE A 417 9.77 -24.93 -4.30
C PHE A 417 10.12 -25.94 -3.19
N MET A 418 9.81 -25.62 -1.92
CA MET A 418 9.85 -26.57 -0.81
C MET A 418 8.47 -26.86 -0.20
N LYS A 419 7.37 -26.32 -0.77
CA LYS A 419 5.99 -26.64 -0.41
C LYS A 419 5.60 -28.06 -0.84
N PRO A 420 4.57 -28.69 -0.26
CA PRO A 420 4.30 -30.12 -0.46
C PRO A 420 4.14 -30.54 -1.93
N GLU A 421 3.52 -29.72 -2.79
CA GLU A 421 3.37 -30.03 -4.22
C GLU A 421 4.68 -30.08 -5.00
N ALA A 422 5.69 -29.32 -4.60
CA ALA A 422 6.99 -29.27 -5.28
C ALA A 422 7.80 -30.57 -5.11
N TRP A 423 7.37 -31.47 -4.24
CA TRP A 423 8.02 -32.76 -3.98
C TRP A 423 7.46 -33.91 -4.80
N TYR A 424 6.42 -33.69 -5.60
CA TYR A 424 5.73 -34.74 -6.34
C TYR A 424 5.44 -34.33 -7.78
N ASN A 425 5.52 -35.30 -8.69
CA ASN A 425 5.04 -35.13 -10.06
C ASN A 425 3.51 -35.32 -10.17
N GLU A 426 2.94 -35.11 -11.35
CA GLU A 426 1.50 -35.29 -11.62
C GLU A 426 0.98 -36.71 -11.32
N ALA A 427 1.87 -37.72 -11.32
CA ALA A 427 1.53 -39.10 -10.98
C ALA A 427 1.57 -39.40 -9.47
N GLY A 428 1.92 -38.41 -8.64
CA GLY A 428 2.06 -38.56 -7.18
C GLY A 428 3.33 -39.27 -6.74
N GLU A 429 4.32 -39.40 -7.63
CA GLU A 429 5.62 -40.00 -7.31
C GLU A 429 6.56 -38.93 -6.74
N PHE A 430 7.27 -39.27 -5.65
CA PHE A 430 8.22 -38.35 -5.02
C PHE A 430 9.35 -38.01 -6.01
N THR A 431 9.31 -36.79 -6.53
CA THR A 431 10.21 -36.25 -7.55
C THR A 431 10.46 -34.80 -7.17
N PRO A 432 11.51 -34.52 -6.38
CA PRO A 432 11.86 -33.16 -5.96
C PRO A 432 11.99 -32.21 -7.14
N HIS A 433 11.43 -31.02 -7.03
CA HIS A 433 11.62 -29.97 -8.03
C HIS A 433 13.08 -29.48 -8.00
N PRO A 434 13.75 -29.32 -9.17
CA PRO A 434 15.16 -28.91 -9.22
C PRO A 434 15.47 -27.59 -8.51
N GLU A 435 14.52 -26.67 -8.43
CA GLU A 435 14.65 -25.40 -7.73
C GLU A 435 14.98 -25.54 -6.23
N ALA A 436 14.49 -26.59 -5.57
CA ALA A 436 14.85 -26.87 -4.18
C ALA A 436 16.35 -27.16 -4.04
N ASP A 437 16.90 -27.91 -5.00
CA ASP A 437 18.32 -28.22 -5.04
C ASP A 437 19.15 -26.99 -5.45
N THR A 438 18.68 -26.19 -6.42
CA THR A 438 19.35 -24.94 -6.82
C THR A 438 19.52 -24.00 -5.62
N LEU A 439 18.48 -23.81 -4.80
CA LEU A 439 18.53 -22.96 -3.61
C LEU A 439 19.47 -23.54 -2.55
N MET A 440 19.35 -24.82 -2.23
CA MET A 440 20.21 -25.48 -1.23
C MET A 440 21.69 -25.42 -1.63
N GLN A 441 22.01 -25.68 -2.90
CA GLN A 441 23.37 -25.58 -3.42
C GLN A 441 23.89 -24.14 -3.38
N PHE A 442 23.07 -23.17 -3.80
CA PHE A 442 23.44 -21.76 -3.73
C PHE A 442 23.74 -21.34 -2.28
N ALA A 443 22.94 -21.82 -1.32
CA ALA A 443 23.16 -21.54 0.09
C ALA A 443 24.45 -22.19 0.61
N GLU A 444 24.73 -23.45 0.26
CA GLU A 444 26.00 -24.11 0.59
C GLU A 444 27.21 -23.36 0.00
N ASP A 445 27.13 -22.96 -1.27
CA ASP A 445 28.23 -22.30 -1.98
C ASP A 445 28.54 -20.88 -1.45
N ASN A 446 27.56 -20.24 -0.81
CA ASN A 446 27.66 -18.85 -0.32
C ASN A 446 27.58 -18.74 1.21
N ASP A 447 27.75 -19.84 1.95
CA ASP A 447 27.68 -19.89 3.41
C ASP A 447 26.38 -19.29 4.00
N LEU A 448 25.24 -19.49 3.32
CA LEU A 448 23.92 -19.03 3.77
C LEU A 448 23.19 -20.13 4.54
N ALA A 449 22.42 -19.74 5.56
CA ALA A 449 21.48 -20.64 6.20
C ALA A 449 20.20 -20.82 5.35
N VAL A 450 19.61 -22.00 5.38
CA VAL A 450 18.29 -22.26 4.77
C VAL A 450 17.23 -22.40 5.85
N TYR A 451 16.14 -21.66 5.69
CA TYR A 451 14.90 -21.81 6.43
C TYR A 451 13.90 -22.55 5.53
N GLY A 452 13.49 -23.76 5.92
CA GLY A 452 12.62 -24.61 5.12
C GLY A 452 11.14 -24.21 5.23
N HIS A 453 10.43 -24.17 4.10
CA HIS A 453 9.02 -23.78 4.05
C HIS A 453 8.28 -24.56 2.94
N THR A 454 7.29 -25.41 3.22
CA THR A 454 6.76 -25.91 4.50
C THR A 454 6.34 -27.39 4.32
N LEU A 455 6.32 -28.18 5.40
CA LEU A 455 6.04 -29.63 5.33
C LEU A 455 4.54 -29.97 5.27
N VAL A 456 3.70 -29.23 5.99
CA VAL A 456 2.26 -29.50 6.08
C VAL A 456 1.49 -28.19 5.99
N TRP A 457 0.75 -28.04 4.89
CA TRP A 457 -0.09 -26.87 4.67
C TRP A 457 -1.45 -27.26 4.11
N HIS A 458 -2.45 -26.41 4.32
CA HIS A 458 -3.79 -26.64 3.76
C HIS A 458 -3.87 -26.24 2.28
N SER A 459 -2.97 -25.36 1.83
CA SER A 459 -2.77 -24.97 0.44
C SER A 459 -1.57 -25.72 -0.16
N GLN A 460 -1.43 -25.65 -1.48
CA GLN A 460 -0.31 -26.20 -2.28
C GLN A 460 0.12 -27.61 -1.85
N THR A 461 -0.88 -28.44 -1.50
CA THR A 461 -0.73 -29.86 -1.18
C THR A 461 -1.51 -30.67 -2.20
N PRO A 462 -0.89 -31.65 -2.89
CA PRO A 462 -1.55 -32.39 -3.94
C PRO A 462 -2.85 -33.06 -3.46
N ALA A 463 -3.94 -32.89 -4.21
CA ALA A 463 -5.26 -33.38 -3.83
C ALA A 463 -5.29 -34.89 -3.52
N TRP A 464 -4.41 -35.68 -4.14
CA TRP A 464 -4.33 -37.12 -3.94
C TRP A 464 -3.94 -37.49 -2.49
N PHE A 465 -3.29 -36.61 -1.72
CA PHE A 465 -3.01 -36.84 -0.29
C PHE A 465 -4.29 -37.16 0.48
N PHE A 466 -5.40 -36.56 0.08
CA PHE A 466 -6.70 -36.66 0.75
C PHE A 466 -7.67 -37.58 0.01
N GLN A 467 -7.21 -38.35 -0.98
CA GLN A 467 -8.05 -39.25 -1.78
C GLN A 467 -7.53 -40.69 -1.77
N ASP A 468 -8.42 -41.65 -1.95
CA ASP A 468 -8.06 -43.04 -2.23
C ASP A 468 -7.59 -43.22 -3.69
N ASP A 469 -7.18 -44.45 -4.04
CA ASP A 469 -6.69 -44.79 -5.39
C ASP A 469 -7.75 -44.60 -6.50
N ALA A 470 -9.02 -44.41 -6.14
CA ALA A 470 -10.11 -44.13 -7.06
C ALA A 470 -10.45 -42.63 -7.16
N GLY A 471 -9.69 -41.76 -6.49
CA GLY A 471 -9.92 -40.31 -6.44
C GLY A 471 -11.04 -39.90 -5.50
N VAL A 472 -11.49 -40.79 -4.60
CA VAL A 472 -12.55 -40.51 -3.64
C VAL A 472 -11.95 -39.96 -2.36
N ALA A 473 -12.52 -38.87 -1.83
CA ALA A 473 -12.04 -38.24 -0.60
C ALA A 473 -12.02 -39.23 0.58
N LEU A 474 -10.91 -39.23 1.31
CA LEU A 474 -10.71 -40.00 2.54
C LEU A 474 -11.72 -39.58 3.61
N THR A 475 -12.23 -40.54 4.37
CA THR A 475 -13.20 -40.29 5.45
C THR A 475 -12.52 -40.19 6.83
N THR A 476 -13.31 -40.02 7.89
CA THR A 476 -12.84 -40.10 9.28
C THR A 476 -12.76 -41.53 9.82
N SER A 477 -12.80 -42.54 8.93
CA SER A 477 -12.63 -43.93 9.34
C SER A 477 -11.19 -44.18 9.80
N ALA A 478 -11.00 -45.09 10.77
CA ALA A 478 -9.67 -45.40 11.28
C ALA A 478 -8.69 -45.90 10.20
N ALA A 479 -9.19 -46.52 9.13
CA ALA A 479 -8.39 -46.98 8.00
C ALA A 479 -7.91 -45.79 7.15
N ASP A 480 -8.80 -44.86 6.81
CA ASP A 480 -8.47 -43.69 6.00
C ASP A 480 -7.56 -42.71 6.76
N GLN A 481 -7.80 -42.55 8.06
CA GLN A 481 -6.90 -41.81 8.93
C GLN A 481 -5.50 -42.43 8.98
N GLN A 482 -5.39 -43.76 8.93
CA GLN A 482 -4.08 -44.42 8.87
C GLN A 482 -3.37 -44.12 7.56
N ILE A 483 -4.09 -44.13 6.43
CA ILE A 483 -3.53 -43.76 5.12
C ILE A 483 -2.93 -42.35 5.17
N LEU A 484 -3.67 -41.37 5.72
CA LEU A 484 -3.17 -40.00 5.78
C LEU A 484 -1.97 -39.84 6.73
N ARG A 485 -1.95 -40.56 7.88
CA ARG A 485 -0.79 -40.61 8.78
C ARG A 485 0.44 -41.18 8.09
N ASP A 486 0.29 -42.28 7.35
CA ASP A 486 1.38 -42.92 6.64
C ASP A 486 1.92 -42.02 5.51
N ARG A 487 1.03 -41.32 4.79
CA ARG A 487 1.40 -40.35 3.75
C ARG A 487 2.15 -39.14 4.33
N MET A 488 1.66 -38.55 5.41
CA MET A 488 2.33 -37.44 6.10
C MET A 488 3.73 -37.86 6.55
N ARG A 489 3.85 -39.01 7.23
CA ARG A 489 5.15 -39.52 7.65
C ARG A 489 6.09 -39.76 6.47
N THR A 490 5.60 -40.45 5.43
CA THR A 490 6.40 -40.75 4.24
C THR A 490 6.88 -39.47 3.56
N HIS A 491 6.03 -38.45 3.46
CA HIS A 491 6.39 -37.17 2.89
C HIS A 491 7.54 -36.51 3.67
N ILE A 492 7.39 -36.34 4.99
CA ILE A 492 8.38 -35.70 5.85
C ILE A 492 9.73 -36.45 5.78
N PHE A 493 9.71 -37.78 5.84
CA PHE A 493 10.93 -38.59 5.76
C PHE A 493 11.58 -38.56 4.38
N ASN A 494 10.81 -38.48 3.30
CA ASN A 494 11.37 -38.36 1.95
C ASN A 494 12.02 -36.99 1.73
N VAL A 495 11.40 -35.90 2.22
CA VAL A 495 12.00 -34.55 2.18
C VAL A 495 13.31 -34.53 2.97
N ALA A 496 13.29 -34.99 4.22
CA ALA A 496 14.49 -35.05 5.06
C ALA A 496 15.58 -35.95 4.44
N GLY A 497 15.19 -37.12 3.94
CA GLY A 497 16.10 -38.07 3.29
C GLY A 497 16.72 -37.52 2.02
N HIS A 498 15.98 -36.82 1.17
CA HIS A 498 16.52 -36.18 -0.04
C HIS A 498 17.57 -35.13 0.30
N MET A 499 17.28 -34.25 1.26
CA MET A 499 18.24 -33.24 1.71
C MET A 499 19.47 -33.88 2.35
N TYR A 500 19.28 -34.94 3.13
CA TYR A 500 20.37 -35.70 3.74
C TYR A 500 21.27 -36.39 2.70
N ASP A 501 20.67 -37.07 1.72
CA ASP A 501 21.42 -37.82 0.70
C ASP A 501 22.23 -36.88 -0.21
N THR A 502 21.74 -35.66 -0.43
CA THR A 502 22.35 -34.67 -1.32
C THR A 502 23.38 -33.79 -0.58
N TYR A 503 23.03 -33.26 0.59
CA TYR A 503 23.83 -32.26 1.32
C TYR A 503 24.45 -32.78 2.63
N GLY A 504 24.24 -34.05 2.97
CA GLY A 504 24.75 -34.68 4.19
C GLY A 504 23.89 -34.44 5.42
N ALA A 505 24.39 -34.85 6.59
CA ALA A 505 23.63 -34.84 7.84
C ALA A 505 23.24 -33.43 8.29
N PHE A 506 22.05 -33.26 8.86
CA PHE A 506 21.61 -31.97 9.41
C PHE A 506 22.53 -31.52 10.55
N GLY A 507 22.99 -30.26 10.52
CA GLY A 507 24.00 -29.74 11.45
C GLY A 507 25.44 -30.12 11.10
N SER A 508 25.70 -30.64 9.90
CA SER A 508 27.04 -30.77 9.33
C SER A 508 27.41 -29.54 8.49
N ASP A 509 28.71 -29.35 8.23
CA ASP A 509 29.22 -28.19 7.48
C ASP A 509 28.68 -28.08 6.03
N THR A 510 28.10 -29.14 5.47
CA THR A 510 27.60 -29.20 4.09
C THR A 510 26.08 -29.08 3.96
N ASN A 511 25.34 -29.17 5.08
CA ASN A 511 23.88 -29.07 5.04
C ASN A 511 23.43 -27.72 5.62
N PRO A 512 23.01 -26.76 4.77
CA PRO A 512 22.67 -25.42 5.22
C PRO A 512 21.29 -25.31 5.90
N LEU A 513 20.48 -26.37 5.94
CA LEU A 513 19.14 -26.33 6.52
C LEU A 513 19.19 -26.24 8.06
N THR A 514 18.65 -25.15 8.62
CA THR A 514 18.73 -24.83 10.06
C THR A 514 17.37 -24.71 10.76
N ALA A 515 16.29 -24.52 9.99
CA ALA A 515 14.93 -24.43 10.49
C ALA A 515 13.92 -24.96 9.47
N PHE A 516 12.71 -25.29 9.94
CA PHE A 516 11.61 -25.66 9.06
C PHE A 516 10.24 -25.25 9.65
N ASP A 517 9.39 -24.66 8.82
CA ASP A 517 7.96 -24.56 9.08
C ASP A 517 7.33 -25.95 8.93
N VAL A 518 7.05 -26.59 10.06
CA VAL A 518 6.47 -27.94 10.10
C VAL A 518 5.00 -27.92 9.70
N VAL A 519 4.24 -26.97 10.27
CA VAL A 519 2.84 -26.75 9.89
C VAL A 519 2.60 -25.26 9.65
N ASN A 520 1.89 -24.94 8.58
CA ASN A 520 1.60 -23.56 8.17
C ASN A 520 0.09 -23.26 8.23
N GLU A 521 -0.27 -22.07 8.73
CA GLU A 521 -1.61 -21.46 8.64
C GLU A 521 -2.78 -22.32 9.13
N VAL A 522 -2.62 -22.88 10.33
CA VAL A 522 -3.58 -23.82 10.92
C VAL A 522 -4.66 -23.12 11.76
N VAL A 523 -4.47 -21.84 12.11
CA VAL A 523 -5.44 -21.04 12.86
C VAL A 523 -6.44 -20.39 11.89
N SER A 524 -7.72 -20.35 12.28
CA SER A 524 -8.74 -19.66 11.47
C SER A 524 -8.64 -18.14 11.60
N ASP A 525 -9.01 -17.43 10.53
CA ASP A 525 -9.03 -15.96 10.51
C ASP A 525 -10.17 -15.40 11.36
N GLY A 526 -11.30 -16.11 11.44
CA GLY A 526 -12.44 -15.77 12.29
C GLY A 526 -12.51 -16.57 13.60
N ASN A 527 -13.55 -16.31 14.38
CA ASN A 527 -13.86 -17.01 15.64
C ASN A 527 -14.96 -18.08 15.48
N GLU A 528 -15.26 -18.50 14.24
CA GLU A 528 -16.36 -19.40 13.92
C GLU A 528 -16.16 -20.82 14.49
N ASN A 529 -14.92 -21.14 14.86
CA ASN A 529 -14.50 -22.42 15.37
C ASN A 529 -14.07 -22.30 16.84
N ALA A 530 -14.74 -23.03 17.74
CA ALA A 530 -14.49 -22.94 19.18
C ALA A 530 -13.06 -23.36 19.61
N ASP A 531 -12.40 -24.20 18.80
CA ASP A 531 -11.00 -24.62 18.97
C ASP A 531 -10.00 -23.65 18.31
N GLY A 532 -10.51 -22.67 17.55
CA GLY A 532 -9.76 -21.66 16.84
C GLY A 532 -9.09 -22.13 15.54
N LEU A 533 -9.33 -23.37 15.11
CA LEU A 533 -8.59 -24.00 14.01
C LEU A 533 -9.32 -23.92 12.67
N ARG A 534 -8.53 -23.79 11.59
CA ARG A 534 -8.99 -23.87 10.20
C ARG A 534 -9.54 -25.27 9.90
N ARG A 535 -10.66 -25.33 9.17
CA ARG A 535 -11.29 -26.59 8.73
C ARG A 535 -10.68 -27.13 7.43
N SER A 536 -9.38 -27.43 7.46
CA SER A 536 -8.64 -28.04 6.34
C SER A 536 -8.98 -29.53 6.16
N GLU A 537 -8.57 -30.13 5.04
CA GLU A 537 -8.70 -31.58 4.83
C GLU A 537 -7.87 -32.39 5.84
N TRP A 538 -6.70 -31.87 6.24
CA TRP A 538 -5.91 -32.42 7.35
C TRP A 538 -6.74 -32.49 8.63
N PHE A 539 -7.35 -31.37 9.02
CA PHE A 539 -8.19 -31.29 10.23
C PHE A 539 -9.45 -32.16 10.09
N ARG A 540 -10.12 -32.14 8.94
CA ARG A 540 -11.34 -32.92 8.70
C ARG A 540 -11.11 -34.40 8.92
N ILE A 541 -9.97 -34.93 8.47
CA ILE A 541 -9.66 -36.36 8.52
C ILE A 541 -9.06 -36.74 9.88
N LEU A 542 -8.08 -36.00 10.38
CA LEU A 542 -7.27 -36.37 11.55
C LEU A 542 -7.63 -35.60 12.84
N GLY A 543 -8.41 -34.52 12.77
CA GLY A 543 -8.61 -33.60 13.89
C GLY A 543 -7.32 -32.84 14.23
N GLU A 544 -7.28 -32.17 15.38
CA GLU A 544 -6.10 -31.40 15.84
C GLU A 544 -4.80 -32.24 15.89
N ASP A 545 -4.91 -33.56 16.09
CA ASP A 545 -3.78 -34.51 16.20
C ASP A 545 -2.82 -34.49 14.99
N PHE A 546 -3.25 -34.00 13.81
CA PHE A 546 -2.36 -33.92 12.65
C PHE A 546 -1.16 -32.99 12.91
N ILE A 547 -1.36 -31.95 13.73
CA ILE A 547 -0.32 -30.97 14.08
C ILE A 547 0.74 -31.66 14.93
N ASP A 548 0.32 -32.31 16.02
CA ASP A 548 1.19 -33.05 16.92
C ASP A 548 2.01 -34.13 16.18
N LEU A 549 1.38 -34.87 15.26
CA LEU A 549 2.03 -35.90 14.46
C LEU A 549 3.06 -35.33 13.49
N ALA A 550 2.78 -34.20 12.84
CA ALA A 550 3.71 -33.55 11.93
C ALA A 550 5.01 -33.17 12.66
N PHE A 551 4.90 -32.56 13.84
CA PHE A 551 6.05 -32.22 14.67
C PHE A 551 6.81 -33.46 15.17
N GLN A 552 6.11 -34.51 15.60
CA GLN A 552 6.78 -35.76 16.02
C GLN A 552 7.56 -36.40 14.86
N TYR A 553 7.01 -36.40 13.64
CA TYR A 553 7.69 -36.94 12.48
C TYR A 553 8.84 -36.06 12.00
N ALA A 554 8.69 -34.74 12.05
CA ALA A 554 9.76 -33.81 11.71
C ALA A 554 10.92 -33.94 12.71
N ASP A 555 10.63 -34.02 14.01
CA ASP A 555 11.66 -34.19 15.03
C ASP A 555 12.45 -35.49 14.83
N GLU A 556 11.73 -36.60 14.61
CA GLU A 556 12.37 -37.89 14.35
C GLU A 556 13.21 -37.88 13.06
N ALA A 557 12.76 -37.21 12.00
CA ALA A 557 13.48 -37.17 10.73
C ALA A 557 14.71 -36.25 10.81
N PHE A 558 14.52 -35.00 11.19
CA PHE A 558 15.54 -33.95 11.09
C PHE A 558 16.49 -33.91 12.29
N ASN A 559 16.02 -34.25 13.50
CA ASN A 559 16.79 -34.11 14.74
C ASN A 559 17.28 -35.45 15.31
N ASP A 560 16.75 -36.60 14.85
CA ASP A 560 17.20 -37.94 15.26
C ASP A 560 17.81 -38.78 14.12
N GLU A 561 17.04 -39.13 13.07
CA GLU A 561 17.45 -40.11 12.05
C GLU A 561 18.54 -39.58 11.12
N TYR A 562 18.39 -38.35 10.63
CA TYR A 562 19.28 -37.72 9.66
C TYR A 562 20.18 -36.62 10.27
N ALA A 563 20.16 -36.46 11.60
CA ALA A 563 21.01 -35.51 12.31
C ALA A 563 22.48 -35.94 12.35
N ALA A 564 23.38 -34.96 12.32
CA ALA A 564 24.80 -35.20 12.50
C ALA A 564 25.10 -35.76 13.90
N ALA A 565 26.05 -36.69 13.98
CA ALA A 565 26.38 -37.33 15.25
C ALA A 565 26.89 -36.32 16.29
N GLY A 566 26.12 -36.13 17.37
CA GLY A 566 26.45 -35.20 18.45
C GLY A 566 25.94 -33.77 18.23
N ALA A 567 25.21 -33.51 17.14
CA ALA A 567 24.37 -32.33 17.03
C ALA A 567 23.18 -32.46 17.99
N ASP A 568 22.82 -31.36 18.62
CA ASP A 568 21.64 -31.26 19.49
C ASP A 568 20.61 -30.42 18.73
N ARG A 569 19.52 -31.07 18.30
CA ARG A 569 18.41 -30.46 17.54
C ARG A 569 18.88 -29.50 16.41
N PRO A 570 19.63 -30.00 15.41
CA PRO A 570 20.23 -29.15 14.37
C PRO A 570 19.21 -28.40 13.49
N VAL A 571 17.94 -28.83 13.46
CA VAL A 571 16.86 -28.14 12.74
C VAL A 571 15.80 -27.68 13.73
N THR A 572 15.61 -26.36 13.80
CA THR A 572 14.60 -25.74 14.66
C THR A 572 13.20 -25.88 14.04
N LEU A 573 12.25 -26.44 14.78
CA LEU A 573 10.91 -26.74 14.28
C LEU A 573 9.89 -25.65 14.64
N PHE A 574 9.36 -24.99 13.62
CA PHE A 574 8.40 -23.89 13.75
C PHE A 574 6.97 -24.29 13.39
N ILE A 575 6.02 -23.71 14.11
CA ILE A 575 4.66 -23.48 13.61
C ILE A 575 4.62 -22.05 13.04
N ASN A 576 4.02 -21.83 11.87
CA ASN A 576 4.00 -20.53 11.20
C ASN A 576 2.57 -20.10 10.82
N ASP A 577 2.23 -18.82 10.98
CA ASP A 577 0.91 -18.27 10.65
C ASP A 577 0.96 -16.74 10.40
N TYR A 578 0.02 -16.21 9.59
CA TYR A 578 -0.18 -14.77 9.35
C TYR A 578 -1.21 -14.16 10.30
N ASN A 579 -1.29 -12.83 10.34
CA ASN A 579 -2.20 -12.06 11.18
C ASN A 579 -1.99 -12.31 12.69
N THR A 580 -0.78 -12.67 13.10
CA THR A 580 -0.43 -12.93 14.50
C THR A 580 -0.26 -11.63 15.30
N GLU A 581 -0.15 -10.50 14.60
CA GLU A 581 -0.24 -9.14 15.10
C GLU A 581 -1.69 -8.68 15.35
N GLN A 582 -2.69 -9.46 14.89
CA GLN A 582 -4.10 -9.14 15.11
C GLN A 582 -4.63 -9.86 16.35
N SER A 583 -5.09 -9.09 17.34
CA SER A 583 -5.48 -9.58 18.69
C SER A 583 -6.39 -10.81 18.67
N GLY A 584 -7.38 -10.87 17.77
CA GLY A 584 -8.29 -12.00 17.66
C GLY A 584 -7.59 -13.31 17.31
N LYS A 585 -6.77 -13.32 16.25
CA LYS A 585 -6.06 -14.52 15.79
C LYS A 585 -4.87 -14.84 16.69
N GLN A 586 -4.16 -13.83 17.18
CA GLN A 586 -3.09 -13.93 18.17
C GLN A 586 -3.48 -14.76 19.40
N VAL A 587 -4.65 -14.47 20.01
CA VAL A 587 -5.16 -15.22 21.17
C VAL A 587 -5.41 -16.69 20.84
N ARG A 588 -5.98 -16.98 19.66
CA ARG A 588 -6.23 -18.36 19.22
C ARG A 588 -4.93 -19.11 18.94
N TYR A 589 -3.96 -18.42 18.36
CA TYR A 589 -2.64 -18.97 18.06
C TYR A 589 -1.87 -19.33 19.33
N ARG A 590 -1.81 -18.41 20.30
CA ARG A 590 -1.25 -18.69 21.63
C ARG A 590 -1.95 -19.86 22.31
N ALA A 591 -3.28 -19.88 22.29
CA ALA A 591 -4.04 -20.98 22.88
C ALA A 591 -3.76 -22.33 22.21
N LEU A 592 -3.44 -22.39 20.91
CA LEU A 592 -3.02 -23.62 20.25
C LEU A 592 -1.63 -24.06 20.73
N ILE A 593 -0.67 -23.15 20.78
CA ILE A 593 0.71 -23.43 21.19
C ILE A 593 0.75 -23.92 22.65
N GLU A 594 0.00 -23.28 23.56
CA GLU A 594 -0.12 -23.74 24.94
C GLU A 594 -0.64 -25.18 25.02
N ARG A 595 -1.65 -25.53 24.22
CA ARG A 595 -2.15 -26.91 24.15
C ARG A 595 -1.12 -27.90 23.58
N MET A 596 -0.32 -27.49 22.60
CA MET A 596 0.79 -28.30 22.05
C MET A 596 1.85 -28.56 23.13
N LEU A 597 2.25 -27.53 23.89
CA LEU A 597 3.19 -27.65 25.00
C LEU A 597 2.66 -28.56 26.11
N GLU A 598 1.39 -28.44 26.47
CA GLU A 598 0.74 -29.32 27.45
C GLU A 598 0.74 -30.79 27.02
N ARG A 599 0.63 -31.06 25.71
CA ARG A 599 0.68 -32.41 25.14
C ARG A 599 2.11 -32.92 24.90
N GLY A 600 3.13 -32.08 25.09
CA GLY A 600 4.54 -32.44 24.90
C GLY A 600 4.93 -32.59 23.44
N VAL A 601 4.33 -31.79 22.55
CA VAL A 601 4.72 -31.71 21.14
C VAL A 601 6.15 -31.13 21.04
N PRO A 602 7.05 -31.68 20.19
CA PRO A 602 8.43 -31.18 20.05
C PRO A 602 8.48 -29.93 19.15
N ILE A 603 7.87 -28.85 19.61
CA ILE A 603 7.93 -27.52 19.00
C ILE A 603 9.09 -26.73 19.60
N ASP A 604 9.89 -26.07 18.76
CA ASP A 604 11.01 -25.23 19.20
C ASP A 604 10.68 -23.74 19.11
N GLY A 605 9.85 -23.34 18.14
CA GLY A 605 9.56 -21.94 17.90
C GLY A 605 8.20 -21.60 17.28
N VAL A 606 7.90 -20.30 17.32
CA VAL A 606 6.68 -19.67 16.80
C VAL A 606 7.05 -18.69 15.68
N GLY A 607 6.48 -18.91 14.49
CA GLY A 607 6.64 -18.07 13.32
C GLY A 607 5.54 -17.02 13.22
N HIS A 608 5.95 -15.82 12.82
CA HIS A 608 5.12 -14.66 12.53
C HIS A 608 5.36 -14.22 11.10
N GLN A 609 4.42 -14.50 10.18
CA GLN A 609 4.61 -14.14 8.77
C GLN A 609 4.76 -12.61 8.59
N PHE A 610 3.91 -11.81 9.24
CA PHE A 610 3.90 -10.35 9.12
C PHE A 610 3.80 -9.85 7.66
N HIS A 611 2.72 -10.25 6.98
CA HIS A 611 2.31 -9.62 5.72
C HIS A 611 1.50 -8.35 5.97
N LEU A 612 2.16 -7.19 5.97
CA LEU A 612 1.62 -5.93 6.50
C LEU A 612 1.29 -4.91 5.41
N SER A 613 0.75 -3.77 5.83
CA SER A 613 0.57 -2.57 5.01
C SER A 613 0.91 -1.32 5.82
N LEU A 614 1.01 -0.17 5.17
CA LEU A 614 1.16 1.13 5.85
C LEU A 614 -0.01 1.48 6.80
N SER A 615 -1.14 0.78 6.71
CA SER A 615 -2.26 0.96 7.63
C SER A 615 -2.16 0.09 8.88
N THR A 616 -1.25 -0.88 8.93
CA THR A 616 -1.00 -1.68 10.13
C THR A 616 -0.33 -0.80 11.20
N PRO A 617 -0.80 -0.78 12.46
CA PRO A 617 -0.07 -0.12 13.53
C PRO A 617 1.24 -0.86 13.83
N VAL A 618 2.40 -0.18 13.70
CA VAL A 618 3.72 -0.83 13.89
C VAL A 618 3.91 -1.42 15.31
N ASP A 619 3.28 -0.84 16.33
CA ASP A 619 3.34 -1.34 17.72
C ASP A 619 2.61 -2.69 17.91
N SER A 620 1.76 -3.09 16.96
CA SER A 620 1.12 -4.41 16.98
C SER A 620 2.14 -5.55 16.82
N LEU A 621 3.30 -5.27 16.22
CA LEU A 621 4.40 -6.22 16.06
C LEU A 621 5.05 -6.50 17.42
N GLU A 622 5.30 -5.47 18.23
CA GLU A 622 5.79 -5.63 19.61
C GLU A 622 4.78 -6.41 20.44
N THR A 623 3.49 -6.08 20.32
CA THR A 623 2.42 -6.80 21.03
C THR A 623 2.40 -8.29 20.65
N ALA A 624 2.63 -8.62 19.38
CA ALA A 624 2.76 -10.00 18.93
C ALA A 624 3.94 -10.71 19.59
N LEU A 625 5.15 -10.16 19.51
CA LEU A 625 6.35 -10.79 20.06
C LEU A 625 6.24 -10.97 21.59
N ALA A 626 5.79 -9.93 22.30
CA ALA A 626 5.58 -9.97 23.74
C ALA A 626 4.58 -11.06 24.18
N THR A 627 3.62 -11.39 23.32
CA THR A 627 2.57 -12.38 23.61
C THR A 627 3.12 -13.81 23.64
N PHE A 628 4.27 -14.12 23.04
CA PHE A 628 4.81 -15.49 23.03
C PHE A 628 6.11 -15.64 23.85
N SER A 629 6.72 -14.54 24.30
CA SER A 629 7.98 -14.52 25.07
C SER A 629 7.98 -15.40 26.34
N ASP A 630 6.83 -15.57 27.00
CA ASP A 630 6.73 -16.33 28.25
C ASP A 630 6.59 -17.86 28.07
N LEU A 631 6.48 -18.34 26.82
CA LEU A 631 6.28 -19.76 26.51
C LEU A 631 7.58 -20.57 26.50
N GLY A 632 8.75 -19.91 26.53
CA GLY A 632 10.05 -20.58 26.47
C GLY A 632 10.39 -21.18 25.10
N LEU A 633 9.75 -20.66 24.04
CA LEU A 633 10.00 -20.98 22.65
C LEU A 633 10.77 -19.83 21.98
N THR A 634 11.57 -20.12 20.96
CA THR A 634 12.15 -19.07 20.11
C THR A 634 11.07 -18.51 19.17
N GLN A 635 11.24 -17.28 18.69
CA GLN A 635 10.31 -16.66 17.75
C GLN A 635 11.02 -16.43 16.40
N ALA A 636 10.29 -16.33 15.29
CA ALA A 636 10.85 -15.93 14.00
C ALA A 636 9.87 -14.99 13.28
N VAL A 637 10.38 -13.93 12.66
CA VAL A 637 9.62 -13.18 11.65
C VAL A 637 9.94 -13.82 10.30
N THR A 638 8.96 -14.45 9.68
CA THR A 638 9.22 -15.43 8.61
C THR A 638 8.98 -14.88 7.20
N GLU A 639 8.09 -13.90 7.03
CA GLU A 639 7.61 -13.49 5.70
C GLU A 639 7.33 -11.98 5.59
N LEU A 640 8.20 -11.15 6.20
CA LEU A 640 7.97 -9.71 6.33
C LEU A 640 7.85 -9.03 4.96
N ASP A 641 6.72 -8.38 4.73
CA ASP A 641 6.52 -7.46 3.62
C ASP A 641 5.52 -6.35 4.02
N VAL A 642 5.64 -5.14 3.45
CA VAL A 642 4.83 -3.98 3.88
C VAL A 642 4.30 -3.23 2.68
N THR A 643 3.09 -3.55 2.24
CA THR A 643 2.47 -2.90 1.07
C THR A 643 2.24 -1.40 1.25
N THR A 644 2.57 -0.62 0.21
CA THR A 644 2.35 0.84 0.17
C THR A 644 0.95 1.25 -0.29
N GLY A 645 0.17 0.33 -0.87
CA GLY A 645 -1.08 0.61 -1.57
C GLY A 645 -0.84 1.27 -2.93
N THR A 646 -1.82 1.17 -3.83
CA THR A 646 -1.76 1.77 -5.18
C THR A 646 -2.50 3.12 -5.25
N PRO A 647 -2.02 4.10 -6.06
CA PRO A 647 -0.71 4.13 -6.71
C PRO A 647 0.44 4.27 -5.69
N VAL A 648 1.62 3.79 -6.07
CA VAL A 648 2.86 3.99 -5.29
C VAL A 648 3.32 5.44 -5.48
N THR A 649 3.56 6.15 -4.38
CA THR A 649 4.02 7.54 -4.39
C THR A 649 5.29 7.68 -3.56
N GLN A 650 6.08 8.74 -3.81
CA GLN A 650 7.26 9.02 -3.00
C GLN A 650 6.93 9.17 -1.51
N ALA A 651 5.78 9.78 -1.17
CA ALA A 651 5.33 9.92 0.21
C ALA A 651 5.14 8.56 0.88
N LYS A 652 4.46 7.62 0.21
CA LYS A 652 4.26 6.27 0.71
C LYS A 652 5.56 5.48 0.86
N LEU A 653 6.51 5.65 -0.07
CA LEU A 653 7.84 5.03 0.04
C LEU A 653 8.62 5.56 1.24
N VAL A 654 8.54 6.87 1.50
CA VAL A 654 9.15 7.47 2.69
C VAL A 654 8.50 6.95 3.97
N GLU A 655 7.16 6.93 4.05
CA GLU A 655 6.43 6.36 5.19
C GLU A 655 6.78 4.88 5.42
N GLN A 656 6.91 4.09 4.35
CA GLN A 656 7.40 2.71 4.43
C GLN A 656 8.82 2.65 5.03
N GLY A 657 9.71 3.57 4.66
CA GLY A 657 11.03 3.70 5.28
C GLY A 657 10.96 3.87 6.79
N TYR A 658 10.08 4.75 7.27
CA TYR A 658 9.86 4.93 8.70
C TYR A 658 9.22 3.69 9.36
N PHE A 659 8.28 3.03 8.69
CA PHE A 659 7.67 1.81 9.17
C PHE A 659 8.73 0.71 9.41
N TYR A 660 9.58 0.45 8.42
CA TYR A 660 10.66 -0.55 8.54
C TYR A 660 11.67 -0.17 9.63
N ARG A 661 11.98 1.12 9.80
CA ARG A 661 12.84 1.59 10.90
C ARG A 661 12.25 1.23 12.26
N ASP A 662 10.98 1.54 12.47
CA ASP A 662 10.32 1.34 13.75
C ASP A 662 10.10 -0.17 14.02
N ALA A 663 9.75 -0.95 12.99
CA ALA A 663 9.69 -2.41 13.06
C ALA A 663 11.05 -3.04 13.41
N PHE A 664 12.15 -2.65 12.74
CA PHE A 664 13.48 -3.18 13.04
C PHE A 664 14.06 -2.68 14.38
N ARG A 665 13.54 -1.59 14.96
CA ARG A 665 13.85 -1.22 16.34
C ARG A 665 13.19 -2.21 17.32
N ILE A 666 11.91 -2.51 17.10
CA ILE A 666 11.22 -3.57 17.86
C ILE A 666 11.99 -4.89 17.73
N PHE A 667 12.36 -5.33 16.52
CA PHE A 667 13.08 -6.59 16.35
C PHE A 667 14.44 -6.60 17.06
N ARG A 668 15.16 -5.48 17.10
CA ARG A 668 16.41 -5.38 17.88
C ARG A 668 16.17 -5.51 19.38
N ASP A 669 15.07 -4.97 19.90
CA ASP A 669 14.72 -5.09 21.32
C ASP A 669 14.39 -6.55 21.71
N TYR A 670 13.97 -7.37 20.74
CA TYR A 670 13.68 -8.81 20.90
C TYR A 670 14.77 -9.72 20.30
N ALA A 671 15.97 -9.20 20.00
CA ALA A 671 17.00 -9.96 19.29
C ALA A 671 17.38 -11.30 19.96
N ASP A 672 17.41 -11.35 21.29
CA ASP A 672 17.72 -12.57 22.06
C ASP A 672 16.62 -13.65 21.98
N GLU A 673 15.41 -13.29 21.50
CA GLU A 673 14.26 -14.18 21.36
C GLU A 673 13.95 -14.53 19.89
N LEU A 674 14.63 -13.87 18.94
CA LEU A 674 14.41 -14.05 17.51
C LEU A 674 15.45 -15.00 16.91
N PHE A 675 14.95 -16.05 16.26
CA PHE A 675 15.74 -16.97 15.44
C PHE A 675 16.14 -16.32 14.11
N SER A 676 15.25 -15.57 13.48
CA SER A 676 15.53 -14.79 12.27
C SER A 676 14.44 -13.76 11.97
N VAL A 677 14.76 -12.83 11.07
CA VAL A 677 13.81 -11.94 10.38
C VAL A 677 13.98 -12.09 8.87
N THR A 678 13.00 -12.64 8.19
CA THR A 678 13.03 -12.90 6.74
C THR A 678 12.09 -11.96 6.01
N VAL A 679 12.60 -11.28 4.97
CA VAL A 679 11.80 -10.46 4.05
C VAL A 679 11.28 -11.36 2.92
N TRP A 680 9.99 -11.26 2.58
CA TRP A 680 9.37 -12.19 1.63
C TRP A 680 9.55 -11.79 0.15
N GLY A 681 10.82 -11.72 -0.26
CA GLY A 681 11.25 -11.42 -1.63
C GLY A 681 12.43 -10.44 -1.66
N LEU A 682 13.07 -10.34 -2.82
CA LEU A 682 14.19 -9.41 -3.03
C LEU A 682 13.75 -8.04 -3.58
N THR A 683 12.94 -8.02 -4.65
CA THR A 683 12.53 -6.78 -5.35
C THR A 683 11.01 -6.64 -5.49
N ASP A 684 10.52 -5.40 -5.46
CA ASP A 684 9.08 -5.09 -5.48
C ASP A 684 8.26 -5.79 -6.57
N GLY A 685 8.74 -5.79 -7.82
CA GLY A 685 8.02 -6.37 -8.96
C GLY A 685 7.96 -7.90 -8.92
N ARG A 686 8.84 -8.54 -8.14
CA ARG A 686 8.81 -10.00 -7.91
C ARG A 686 7.92 -10.40 -6.74
N SER A 687 7.51 -9.48 -5.89
CA SER A 687 6.61 -9.79 -4.79
C SER A 687 5.27 -10.32 -5.28
N TRP A 688 4.77 -11.38 -4.64
CA TRP A 688 3.40 -11.86 -4.80
C TRP A 688 2.33 -10.78 -4.48
N ARG A 689 2.73 -9.68 -3.81
CA ARG A 689 1.88 -8.54 -3.43
C ARG A 689 2.13 -7.27 -4.26
N ASN A 690 2.83 -7.34 -5.41
CA ASN A 690 3.14 -6.18 -6.26
C ASN A 690 1.87 -5.40 -6.73
N SER A 691 0.73 -6.08 -6.85
CA SER A 691 -0.57 -5.47 -7.19
C SER A 691 -1.10 -4.54 -6.09
N SER A 692 -0.58 -4.67 -4.87
CA SER A 692 -0.93 -3.85 -3.70
C SER A 692 0.12 -2.77 -3.41
N GLY A 693 1.04 -2.50 -4.35
CA GLY A 693 2.04 -1.44 -4.25
C GLY A 693 3.47 -2.00 -4.28
N ALA A 694 4.35 -1.41 -3.48
CA ALA A 694 5.79 -1.67 -3.49
C ALA A 694 6.25 -2.22 -2.12
N PRO A 695 6.08 -3.53 -1.85
CA PRO A 695 6.12 -4.07 -0.49
C PRO A 695 7.53 -4.36 0.10
N LEU A 696 8.57 -4.43 -0.74
CA LEU A 696 9.89 -4.97 -0.37
C LEU A 696 10.95 -3.87 -0.19
N VAL A 697 12.21 -4.28 -0.05
CA VAL A 697 13.32 -3.41 0.39
C VAL A 697 14.07 -2.77 -0.78
N PHE A 698 14.08 -3.43 -1.93
CA PHE A 698 14.77 -2.98 -3.14
C PHE A 698 13.80 -2.81 -4.32
N THR A 699 14.14 -1.90 -5.23
CA THR A 699 13.43 -1.76 -6.50
C THR A 699 13.80 -2.89 -7.46
N ASP A 700 13.07 -3.04 -8.57
CA ASP A 700 13.44 -4.02 -9.62
C ASP A 700 14.76 -3.68 -10.34
N ALA A 701 15.25 -2.44 -10.17
CA ALA A 701 16.58 -2.02 -10.60
C ALA A 701 17.64 -2.27 -9.51
N LEU A 702 17.35 -3.11 -8.50
CA LEU A 702 18.21 -3.46 -7.36
C LEU A 702 18.66 -2.29 -6.48
N ALA A 703 18.07 -1.11 -6.64
CA ALA A 703 18.42 0.07 -5.85
C ALA A 703 17.73 0.05 -4.48
N ALA A 704 18.42 0.57 -3.45
CA ALA A 704 17.86 0.68 -2.11
C ALA A 704 16.69 1.67 -2.03
N LYS A 705 15.57 1.23 -1.47
CA LYS A 705 14.42 2.10 -1.15
C LYS A 705 14.59 2.75 0.23
N PRO A 706 13.77 3.76 0.60
CA PRO A 706 13.72 4.23 1.98
C PRO A 706 13.51 3.10 3.01
N ALA A 707 12.83 2.01 2.65
CA ALA A 707 12.73 0.79 3.46
C ALA A 707 14.11 0.26 3.91
N TYR A 708 15.08 0.14 3.00
CA TYR A 708 16.45 -0.26 3.33
C TYR A 708 17.08 0.68 4.37
N TYR A 709 17.01 2.00 4.14
CA TYR A 709 17.59 2.99 5.04
C TYR A 709 16.93 2.95 6.42
N GLY A 710 15.63 2.65 6.48
CA GLY A 710 14.93 2.41 7.73
C GLY A 710 15.46 1.18 8.47
N ILE A 711 15.59 0.04 7.77
CA ILE A 711 16.15 -1.20 8.32
C ILE A 711 17.50 -0.95 8.97
N VAL A 712 18.43 -0.28 8.29
CA VAL A 712 19.79 -0.02 8.82
C VAL A 712 19.88 1.17 9.78
N ASP A 713 18.75 1.78 10.15
CA ASP A 713 18.63 2.97 11.00
C ASP A 713 19.48 4.16 10.50
N ALA A 714 19.53 4.34 9.18
CA ALA A 714 20.19 5.45 8.50
C ALA A 714 19.26 6.68 8.35
N GLU A 715 19.82 7.77 7.83
CA GLU A 715 19.04 8.98 7.55
C GLU A 715 17.97 8.70 6.49
N LEU A 716 16.71 8.98 6.85
CA LEU A 716 15.56 8.89 5.95
C LEU A 716 15.22 10.27 5.40
N PRO A 717 14.64 10.36 4.19
CA PRO A 717 14.01 11.58 3.73
C PRO A 717 12.98 12.10 4.75
N ALA A 718 12.80 13.42 4.81
CA ALA A 718 11.73 14.00 5.61
C ALA A 718 10.37 13.43 5.19
N ARG A 719 9.51 13.09 6.16
CA ARG A 719 8.15 12.62 5.88
C ARG A 719 7.41 13.68 5.06
N LEU A 720 6.78 13.26 3.97
CA LEU A 720 5.93 14.12 3.15
C LEU A 720 4.52 14.12 3.76
N ARG A 721 4.39 14.72 4.95
CA ARG A 721 3.15 14.66 5.72
C ARG A 721 2.04 15.47 5.06
N THR A 722 0.83 14.93 5.10
CA THR A 722 -0.37 15.63 4.66
C THR A 722 -1.43 15.61 5.74
N ALA A 723 -2.29 16.61 5.75
CA ALA A 723 -3.45 16.64 6.64
C ALA A 723 -4.67 17.23 5.93
N ASN A 724 -5.84 16.65 6.19
CA ASN A 724 -7.10 17.21 5.77
C ASN A 724 -7.56 18.25 6.79
N VAL A 725 -7.96 19.43 6.32
CA VAL A 725 -8.44 20.52 7.17
C VAL A 725 -9.87 20.85 6.78
N PHE A 726 -10.83 20.47 7.61
CA PHE A 726 -12.24 20.78 7.37
C PHE A 726 -12.52 22.27 7.59
N GLN A 727 -13.44 22.80 6.78
CA GLN A 727 -13.86 24.19 6.93
C GLN A 727 -14.58 24.37 8.28
N GLY A 728 -14.27 25.45 8.98
CA GLY A 728 -14.79 25.74 10.31
C GLY A 728 -13.98 26.84 10.99
N ASP A 729 -14.42 27.28 12.16
CA ASP A 729 -13.70 28.27 12.96
C ASP A 729 -14.01 28.09 14.45
N VAL A 730 -13.11 28.60 15.28
CA VAL A 730 -13.23 28.76 16.72
C VAL A 730 -12.83 30.19 17.04
N ALA A 731 -13.73 30.93 17.69
CA ALA A 731 -13.45 32.30 18.08
C ALA A 731 -12.34 32.36 19.14
N LEU A 732 -11.49 33.38 19.08
CA LEU A 732 -10.45 33.63 20.08
C LEU A 732 -11.05 34.30 21.34
N ASP A 733 -11.86 33.55 22.09
CA ASP A 733 -12.43 33.93 23.38
C ASP A 733 -11.94 33.02 24.53
N ASP A 734 -12.46 33.22 25.75
CA ASP A 734 -12.02 32.50 26.94
C ASP A 734 -12.29 30.98 26.86
N ASP A 735 -13.18 30.53 25.97
CA ASP A 735 -13.56 29.12 25.81
C ASP A 735 -12.84 28.45 24.63
N ALA A 736 -12.01 29.19 23.87
CA ALA A 736 -11.38 28.74 22.63
C ALA A 736 -10.61 27.42 22.77
N THR A 737 -9.81 27.28 23.84
CA THR A 737 -8.99 26.08 24.09
C THR A 737 -9.80 24.86 24.53
N SER A 738 -11.07 25.03 24.88
CA SER A 738 -12.00 23.97 25.29
C SER A 738 -13.19 23.82 24.35
N ALA A 739 -13.09 24.39 23.15
CA ALA A 739 -14.16 24.33 22.17
C ALA A 739 -14.42 22.87 21.73
N LEU A 740 -15.70 22.47 21.70
CA LEU A 740 -16.15 21.14 21.30
C LEU A 740 -15.60 20.71 19.93
N GLN A 741 -15.32 21.67 19.05
CA GLN A 741 -14.74 21.45 17.73
C GLN A 741 -13.45 20.64 17.77
N TRP A 742 -12.65 20.75 18.84
CA TRP A 742 -11.39 20.03 18.99
C TRP A 742 -11.58 18.54 19.32
N ASP A 743 -12.72 18.17 19.94
CA ASP A 743 -13.07 16.78 20.23
C ASP A 743 -13.65 16.04 19.00
N GLN A 744 -14.08 16.78 17.98
CA GLN A 744 -14.76 16.21 16.80
C GLN A 744 -13.83 15.46 15.86
N LEU A 745 -12.53 15.72 15.89
CA LEU A 745 -11.54 15.05 15.05
C LEU A 745 -10.33 14.67 15.90
N PRO A 746 -9.58 13.62 15.52
CA PRO A 746 -8.34 13.30 16.21
C PRO A 746 -7.29 14.39 16.01
N LEU A 747 -6.40 14.54 17.00
CA LEU A 747 -5.25 15.42 16.92
C LEU A 747 -4.10 14.76 16.12
N GLN A 748 -3.27 15.59 15.52
CA GLN A 748 -2.07 15.21 14.77
C GLN A 748 -0.85 15.32 15.66
N GLN A 749 -0.02 14.28 15.71
CA GLN A 749 1.13 14.20 16.62
C GLN A 749 2.31 15.11 16.20
N ILE A 750 2.85 15.86 17.17
CA ILE A 750 4.07 16.67 17.10
C ILE A 750 5.16 15.96 17.90
N GLU A 751 5.80 14.98 17.26
CA GLU A 751 6.78 14.08 17.89
C GLU A 751 6.28 13.54 19.24
N GLN A 752 6.95 13.83 20.35
CA GLN A 752 6.53 13.46 21.72
C GLN A 752 6.16 14.68 22.58
N SER A 753 6.13 15.88 21.97
CA SER A 753 6.02 17.15 22.71
C SER A 753 4.62 17.75 22.69
N GLY A 754 3.72 17.23 21.86
CA GLY A 754 2.35 17.71 21.79
C GLY A 754 1.59 17.20 20.57
N GLU A 755 0.42 17.78 20.34
CA GLU A 755 -0.47 17.45 19.24
C GLU A 755 -1.16 18.71 18.71
N PHE A 756 -1.71 18.67 17.49
CA PHE A 756 -2.43 19.81 16.93
C PHE A 756 -3.61 19.42 16.05
N GLN A 757 -4.48 20.39 15.79
CA GLN A 757 -5.56 20.29 14.84
C GLN A 757 -5.82 21.64 14.18
N LEU A 758 -6.34 21.62 12.95
CA LEU A 758 -6.63 22.82 12.18
C LEU A 758 -8.12 22.87 11.77
N ARG A 759 -8.61 24.09 11.61
CA ARG A 759 -9.82 24.46 10.85
C ARG A 759 -9.45 25.57 9.87
N TRP A 760 -10.30 25.84 8.88
CA TRP A 760 -10.05 26.93 7.94
C TRP A 760 -11.30 27.74 7.59
N GLN A 761 -11.05 29.02 7.31
CA GLN A 761 -11.94 29.99 6.68
C GLN A 761 -11.21 30.65 5.51
N PRO A 762 -11.92 31.34 4.58
CA PRO A 762 -11.27 31.97 3.43
C PRO A 762 -10.15 32.96 3.78
N ASP A 763 -10.14 33.52 4.98
CA ASP A 763 -9.17 34.53 5.43
C ASP A 763 -8.20 34.04 6.52
N HIS A 764 -8.32 32.81 7.03
CA HIS A 764 -7.38 32.25 8.01
C HIS A 764 -7.48 30.73 8.21
N LEU A 765 -6.40 30.13 8.74
CA LEU A 765 -6.44 28.86 9.47
C LEU A 765 -6.68 29.14 10.96
N THR A 766 -7.45 28.29 11.62
CA THR A 766 -7.59 28.27 13.08
C THR A 766 -6.84 27.05 13.59
N ALA A 767 -5.72 27.28 14.29
CA ALA A 767 -4.84 26.24 14.76
C ALA A 767 -5.01 26.02 16.26
N PHE A 768 -5.30 24.79 16.66
CA PHE A 768 -5.25 24.31 18.05
C PHE A 768 -3.98 23.49 18.24
N VAL A 769 -3.23 23.76 19.30
CA VAL A 769 -2.03 23.00 19.67
C VAL A 769 -2.08 22.68 21.16
N GLU A 770 -1.98 21.41 21.52
CA GLU A 770 -1.79 20.95 22.88
C GLU A 770 -0.31 20.62 23.09
N VAL A 771 0.34 21.36 23.99
CA VAL A 771 1.75 21.15 24.35
C VAL A 771 1.82 20.35 25.64
N THR A 772 2.50 19.21 25.59
CA THR A 772 2.68 18.28 26.72
C THR A 772 4.10 18.31 27.29
N ASP A 773 4.96 19.17 26.76
CA ASP A 773 6.29 19.49 27.31
C ASP A 773 6.22 20.76 28.19
N ASP A 774 6.20 20.60 29.51
CA ASP A 774 6.20 21.73 30.46
C ASP A 774 7.48 22.61 30.38
N ALA A 775 8.55 22.12 29.75
CA ALA A 775 9.73 22.94 29.50
C ALA A 775 9.59 23.86 28.28
N ALA A 776 8.56 23.66 27.44
CA ALA A 776 8.36 24.45 26.23
C ALA A 776 7.97 25.90 26.54
N ASP A 777 8.50 26.80 25.71
CA ASP A 777 8.37 28.25 25.86
C ASP A 777 7.37 28.86 24.85
N SER A 778 7.21 28.24 23.68
CA SER A 778 6.42 28.80 22.57
C SER A 778 6.09 27.77 21.49
N VAL A 779 5.12 28.11 20.62
CA VAL A 779 4.77 27.38 19.40
C VAL A 779 5.06 28.25 18.17
N GLU A 780 5.81 27.71 17.21
CA GLU A 780 6.06 28.31 15.89
C GLU A 780 5.16 27.67 14.85
N PHE A 781 4.52 28.49 14.03
CA PHE A 781 3.72 28.08 12.87
C PHE A 781 4.38 28.60 11.59
N VAL A 782 4.41 27.75 10.57
CA VAL A 782 4.80 28.11 9.20
C VAL A 782 3.63 27.78 8.29
N TRP A 783 3.20 28.72 7.44
CA TRP A 783 2.17 28.44 6.44
C TRP A 783 2.42 29.25 5.16
N GLY A 784 2.55 28.55 4.03
CA GLY A 784 3.10 29.15 2.81
C GLY A 784 4.46 29.82 3.07
N ASP A 785 4.60 31.08 2.70
CA ASP A 785 5.81 31.89 2.94
C ASP A 785 5.85 32.58 4.33
N GLU A 786 4.79 32.43 5.13
CA GLU A 786 4.63 33.13 6.41
C GLU A 786 5.13 32.29 7.59
N THR A 787 5.55 32.97 8.66
CA THR A 787 5.97 32.34 9.92
C THR A 787 5.57 33.22 11.09
N ALA A 788 5.02 32.61 12.14
CA ALA A 788 4.62 33.31 13.37
C ALA A 788 4.92 32.46 14.60
N THR A 789 5.26 33.11 15.71
CA THR A 789 5.43 32.47 17.01
C THR A 789 4.36 32.94 18.00
N VAL A 790 3.84 32.03 18.80
CA VAL A 790 2.98 32.28 19.96
C VAL A 790 3.69 31.78 21.21
N ASN A 791 4.00 32.67 22.15
CA ASN A 791 4.64 32.34 23.41
C ASN A 791 3.62 31.82 24.42
N ARG A 792 4.09 31.03 25.39
CA ARG A 792 3.28 30.47 26.49
C ARG A 792 2.52 31.53 27.31
N ASP A 793 2.99 32.77 27.35
CA ASP A 793 2.30 33.87 28.02
C ASP A 793 1.17 34.53 27.19
N GLY A 794 0.89 33.99 26.00
CA GLY A 794 -0.10 34.49 25.05
C GLY A 794 0.38 35.65 24.18
N SER A 795 1.61 36.14 24.34
CA SER A 795 2.20 37.11 23.42
C SER A 795 2.72 36.44 22.16
N GLY A 796 2.68 37.12 21.00
CA GLY A 796 3.15 36.51 19.76
C GLY A 796 3.02 37.44 18.55
N ASP A 797 3.25 36.87 17.37
CA ASP A 797 3.13 37.55 16.08
C ASP A 797 1.69 37.55 15.52
N VAL A 798 0.84 36.66 16.04
CA VAL A 798 -0.56 36.48 15.63
C VAL A 798 -1.49 36.49 16.85
N ASP A 799 -2.78 36.74 16.61
CA ASP A 799 -3.79 36.69 17.67
C ASP A 799 -3.97 35.23 18.13
N ALA A 800 -3.90 35.01 19.45
CA ALA A 800 -4.02 33.70 20.05
C ALA A 800 -4.59 33.74 21.48
N VAL A 801 -5.17 32.62 21.90
CA VAL A 801 -5.56 32.34 23.28
C VAL A 801 -4.69 31.20 23.79
N VAL A 802 -4.14 31.36 25.00
CA VAL A 802 -3.28 30.36 25.63
C VAL A 802 -3.80 30.01 27.02
N THR A 803 -3.93 28.72 27.30
CA THR A 803 -4.39 28.20 28.60
C THR A 803 -3.36 27.24 29.17
N GLU A 804 -2.92 27.48 30.40
CA GLU A 804 -2.01 26.59 31.13
C GLU A 804 -2.68 25.24 31.47
N THR A 805 -1.92 24.15 31.37
CA THR A 805 -2.34 22.80 31.78
C THR A 805 -1.35 22.21 32.78
N ASP A 806 -1.69 21.07 33.40
CA ASP A 806 -0.78 20.39 34.33
C ASP A 806 0.48 19.82 33.63
N ALA A 807 0.43 19.63 32.31
CA ALA A 807 1.50 19.04 31.50
C ALA A 807 2.22 20.05 30.60
N GLY A 808 1.70 21.27 30.46
CA GLY A 808 2.21 22.29 29.55
C GLY A 808 1.18 23.39 29.33
N PHE A 809 0.75 23.61 28.09
CA PHE A 809 -0.23 24.65 27.75
C PHE A 809 -0.94 24.32 26.43
N THR A 810 -2.12 24.89 26.21
CA THR A 810 -2.85 24.82 24.94
C THR A 810 -2.87 26.18 24.26
N VAL A 811 -2.79 26.19 22.93
CA VAL A 811 -2.80 27.39 22.09
C VAL A 811 -3.93 27.27 21.07
N VAL A 812 -4.75 28.31 20.93
CA VAL A 812 -5.60 28.53 19.74
C VAL A 812 -5.16 29.81 19.05
N ALA A 813 -4.78 29.73 17.78
CA ALA A 813 -4.29 30.88 17.01
C ALA A 813 -5.00 31.01 15.65
N HIS A 814 -5.21 32.24 15.21
CA HIS A 814 -5.68 32.55 13.85
C HIS A 814 -4.49 32.91 12.95
N LEU A 815 -4.22 32.09 11.93
CA LEU A 815 -3.12 32.24 10.98
C LEU A 815 -3.66 32.78 9.64
N PRO A 816 -3.36 34.04 9.26
CA PRO A 816 -3.99 34.67 8.10
C PRO A 816 -3.77 33.95 6.76
N LEU A 817 -4.82 33.86 5.94
CA LEU A 817 -4.80 33.37 4.56
C LEU A 817 -5.33 34.45 3.59
N GLU A 818 -4.98 34.34 2.32
CA GLU A 818 -5.52 35.21 1.26
C GLU A 818 -6.55 34.49 0.39
N ALA A 819 -7.83 34.63 0.74
CA ALA A 819 -8.96 34.17 -0.07
C ALA A 819 -8.91 32.68 -0.45
N ALA A 820 -8.61 31.82 0.55
CA ALA A 820 -8.59 30.38 0.38
C ALA A 820 -9.97 29.82 -0.01
N GLU A 821 -9.97 28.77 -0.82
CA GLU A 821 -11.16 28.06 -1.28
C GLU A 821 -11.07 26.55 -0.95
N GLN A 822 -12.22 25.88 -0.94
CA GLN A 822 -12.26 24.43 -0.76
C GLN A 822 -11.51 23.75 -1.92
N GLY A 823 -10.64 22.81 -1.57
CA GLY A 823 -9.78 22.07 -2.50
C GLY A 823 -8.37 22.66 -2.63
N ASP A 824 -8.13 23.87 -2.09
CA ASP A 824 -6.79 24.44 -2.07
C ASP A 824 -5.83 23.60 -1.21
N THR A 825 -4.54 23.71 -1.54
CA THR A 825 -3.47 23.13 -0.73
C THR A 825 -2.62 24.24 -0.12
N VAL A 826 -2.23 24.05 1.15
CA VAL A 826 -1.43 25.03 1.91
C VAL A 826 -0.22 24.31 2.49
N GLU A 827 0.99 24.80 2.21
CA GLU A 827 2.19 24.32 2.90
C GLU A 827 2.10 24.71 4.38
N PHE A 828 2.39 23.79 5.29
CA PHE A 828 2.24 24.03 6.73
C PHE A 828 3.26 23.26 7.57
N ASP A 829 3.75 23.90 8.64
CA ASP A 829 4.44 23.22 9.73
C ASP A 829 4.07 23.85 11.08
N VAL A 830 4.16 23.05 12.13
CA VAL A 830 4.00 23.50 13.51
C VAL A 830 5.12 22.91 14.36
N ARG A 831 5.73 23.74 15.21
CA ARG A 831 6.85 23.35 16.06
C ARG A 831 6.68 23.87 17.47
N ILE A 832 6.96 22.99 18.43
CA ILE A 832 7.05 23.32 19.85
C ILE A 832 8.50 23.64 20.15
N LEU A 833 8.76 24.83 20.68
CA LEU A 833 10.11 25.33 20.95
C LEU A 833 10.41 25.28 22.45
N THR A 834 11.54 24.66 22.78
CA THR A 834 12.08 24.53 24.14
C THR A 834 13.52 25.03 24.13
N GLY A 835 13.75 26.31 24.46
CA GLY A 835 15.08 26.94 24.34
C GLY A 835 15.69 26.88 22.92
N GLU A 836 16.74 26.07 22.71
CA GLU A 836 17.39 25.87 21.40
C GLU A 836 16.89 24.61 20.66
N THR A 837 16.02 23.81 21.29
CA THR A 837 15.44 22.59 20.71
C THR A 837 14.04 22.85 20.17
N ALA A 838 13.65 22.14 19.12
CA ALA A 838 12.33 22.19 18.53
C ALA A 838 11.84 20.78 18.22
N ALA A 839 10.58 20.49 18.55
CA ALA A 839 9.85 19.29 18.14
C ALA A 839 8.79 19.70 17.12
N GLY A 840 8.78 19.08 15.94
CA GLY A 840 7.95 19.52 14.82
C GLY A 840 6.94 18.48 14.35
N TRP A 841 5.85 18.93 13.72
CA TRP A 841 5.05 18.03 12.91
C TRP A 841 5.89 17.50 11.75
N ASN A 842 6.72 18.33 11.11
CA ASN A 842 7.68 17.89 10.11
C ASN A 842 9.12 17.98 10.62
N SER A 843 10.01 17.22 9.97
CA SER A 843 11.46 17.33 10.22
C SER A 843 11.94 18.75 9.98
N ALA A 844 12.96 19.19 10.73
CA ALA A 844 13.46 20.55 10.67
C ALA A 844 13.78 21.00 9.23
N GLY A 845 13.13 22.09 8.79
CA GLY A 845 13.28 22.65 7.45
C GLY A 845 12.38 22.05 6.37
N ALA A 846 11.58 21.03 6.70
CA ALA A 846 10.49 20.55 5.86
C ALA A 846 9.15 21.20 6.27
N VAL A 847 8.21 21.21 5.34
CA VAL A 847 6.81 21.60 5.54
C VAL A 847 5.92 20.48 5.00
N GLY A 848 4.78 20.24 5.65
CA GLY A 848 3.75 19.34 5.18
C GLY A 848 2.77 20.05 4.25
N THR A 849 1.77 19.32 3.76
CA THR A 849 0.72 19.87 2.89
C THR A 849 -0.65 19.67 3.50
N LEU A 850 -1.37 20.76 3.71
CA LEU A 850 -2.78 20.74 4.09
C LEU A 850 -3.65 20.67 2.84
N THR A 851 -4.76 19.92 2.89
CA THR A 851 -5.84 20.00 1.90
C THR A 851 -7.06 20.61 2.56
N LEU A 852 -7.55 21.73 2.04
CA LEU A 852 -8.72 22.42 2.58
C LEU A 852 -10.00 21.74 2.10
N LEU A 853 -10.81 21.20 3.02
CA LEU A 853 -12.02 20.45 2.70
C LEU A 853 -13.29 21.26 2.99
N GLU A 854 -14.46 20.73 2.59
CA GLU A 854 -15.78 21.23 2.98
C GLU A 854 -15.96 21.36 4.51
N PRO A 855 -17.06 21.98 4.97
CA PRO A 855 -17.43 21.90 6.38
C PRO A 855 -17.59 20.46 6.85
N LEU A 856 -17.08 20.19 8.06
CA LEU A 856 -17.22 18.89 8.71
C LEU A 856 -18.71 18.59 8.91
N SER A 857 -19.18 17.46 8.39
CA SER A 857 -20.51 16.96 8.70
C SER A 857 -20.53 16.41 10.13
N TYR A 858 -21.38 16.97 10.98
CA TYR A 858 -21.48 16.66 12.40
C TYR A 858 -22.94 16.44 12.80
N VAL A 859 -23.19 15.46 13.65
CA VAL A 859 -24.52 15.17 14.22
C VAL A 859 -24.41 14.76 15.69
N GLU A 860 -25.29 15.32 16.51
CA GLU A 860 -25.56 14.79 17.85
C GLU A 860 -26.62 13.71 17.76
N VAL A 861 -26.29 12.51 18.25
CA VAL A 861 -27.18 11.36 18.29
C VAL A 861 -27.73 11.26 19.70
N LEU A 862 -29.04 11.36 19.84
CA LEU A 862 -29.72 11.35 21.14
C LEU A 862 -29.86 9.94 21.69
N GLU A 863 -29.64 9.78 23.00
CA GLU A 863 -29.96 8.53 23.68
C GLU A 863 -31.47 8.30 23.65
N THR A 864 -31.92 7.05 23.56
CA THR A 864 -33.33 6.71 23.70
C THR A 864 -33.61 5.82 24.90
N GLY A 865 -34.70 6.16 25.62
CA GLY A 865 -35.21 5.35 26.74
C GLY A 865 -35.75 3.99 26.33
N THR A 866 -36.11 3.77 25.06
CA THR A 866 -36.58 2.49 24.50
C THR A 866 -35.91 2.22 23.16
N ALA A 867 -35.24 1.07 23.01
CA ALA A 867 -34.64 0.70 21.72
C ALA A 867 -35.74 0.58 20.64
N PRO A 868 -35.55 1.16 19.44
CA PRO A 868 -36.41 0.90 18.29
C PRO A 868 -36.47 -0.59 17.96
N THR A 869 -37.62 -1.07 17.50
CA THR A 869 -37.77 -2.44 16.98
C THR A 869 -37.38 -2.44 15.51
N ILE A 870 -36.36 -3.22 15.13
CA ILE A 870 -35.93 -3.31 13.74
C ILE A 870 -36.87 -4.25 12.96
N ASP A 871 -38.00 -3.73 12.49
CA ASP A 871 -39.02 -4.52 11.78
C ASP A 871 -39.51 -3.90 10.46
N GLY A 872 -38.98 -2.74 10.08
CA GLY A 872 -39.32 -2.01 8.86
C GLY A 872 -40.51 -1.08 9.04
N THR A 873 -40.92 -0.81 10.29
CA THR A 873 -42.04 0.08 10.64
C THR A 873 -41.54 1.21 11.52
N VAL A 874 -41.92 2.45 11.19
CA VAL A 874 -41.50 3.61 11.98
C VAL A 874 -42.18 3.61 13.36
N ASP A 875 -41.40 3.31 14.39
CA ASP A 875 -41.77 3.44 15.81
C ASP A 875 -41.95 4.90 16.28
N GLU A 876 -42.74 5.11 17.34
CA GLU A 876 -42.96 6.45 17.93
C GLU A 876 -41.66 7.09 18.45
N VAL A 877 -40.69 6.29 18.87
CA VAL A 877 -39.41 6.75 19.43
C VAL A 877 -38.58 7.56 18.44
N TRP A 878 -38.77 7.34 17.13
CA TRP A 878 -38.10 8.10 16.08
C TRP A 878 -38.56 9.55 16.02
N ALA A 879 -39.68 9.93 16.66
CA ALA A 879 -40.17 11.30 16.67
C ALA A 879 -39.24 12.28 17.41
N GLU A 880 -38.40 11.77 18.32
CA GLU A 880 -37.45 12.56 19.12
C GLU A 880 -36.06 12.65 18.46
N ALA A 881 -35.83 11.88 17.39
CA ALA A 881 -34.53 11.76 16.75
C ALA A 881 -34.20 12.96 15.84
N GLY A 882 -32.93 13.38 15.85
CA GLY A 882 -32.40 14.33 14.87
C GLY A 882 -32.37 13.72 13.46
N THR A 883 -32.56 14.56 12.44
CA THR A 883 -32.52 14.15 11.03
C THR A 883 -31.29 14.71 10.31
N ILE A 884 -30.59 13.86 9.57
CA ILE A 884 -29.55 14.24 8.59
C ILE A 884 -30.01 13.86 7.18
N GLU A 885 -29.52 14.55 6.16
CA GLU A 885 -29.98 14.39 4.77
C GLU A 885 -28.80 14.04 3.85
N THR A 886 -29.01 13.16 2.87
CA THR A 886 -28.01 12.86 1.82
C THR A 886 -27.98 13.94 0.75
N GLY A 887 -27.54 15.13 1.13
CA GLY A 887 -27.53 16.33 0.28
C GLY A 887 -26.35 16.44 -0.69
N LYS A 888 -25.28 15.67 -0.50
CA LYS A 888 -24.05 15.75 -1.31
C LYS A 888 -24.16 14.79 -2.50
N GLN A 889 -24.28 15.32 -3.72
CA GLN A 889 -24.30 14.51 -4.95
C GLN A 889 -22.87 14.08 -5.29
N VAL A 890 -22.63 12.77 -5.31
CA VAL A 890 -21.31 12.17 -5.56
C VAL A 890 -21.19 11.69 -7.01
N GLU A 891 -22.19 10.95 -7.48
CA GLU A 891 -22.23 10.37 -8.83
C GLU A 891 -23.60 10.58 -9.46
N GLY A 892 -23.67 10.76 -10.78
CA GLY A 892 -24.94 10.80 -11.52
C GLY A 892 -25.72 12.11 -11.38
N THR A 893 -26.99 12.06 -11.78
CA THR A 893 -27.94 13.19 -11.63
C THR A 893 -28.81 13.01 -10.38
N ALA A 894 -29.58 14.04 -10.04
CA ALA A 894 -30.49 14.01 -8.90
C ALA A 894 -31.57 12.90 -9.01
N GLY A 895 -31.28 11.72 -8.45
CA GLY A 895 -32.16 10.55 -8.30
C GLY A 895 -32.57 10.33 -6.83
N ALA A 896 -32.51 9.09 -6.35
CA ALA A 896 -32.81 8.73 -4.97
C ALA A 896 -32.10 9.61 -3.92
N SER A 897 -32.78 9.87 -2.81
CA SER A 897 -32.23 10.58 -1.63
C SER A 897 -32.90 10.07 -0.37
N ALA A 898 -32.30 10.30 0.79
CA ALA A 898 -32.91 9.90 2.05
C ALA A 898 -32.65 10.91 3.18
N GLY A 899 -33.68 11.05 4.01
CA GLY A 899 -33.56 11.60 5.36
C GLY A 899 -33.29 10.45 6.33
N PHE A 900 -32.24 10.59 7.13
CA PHE A 900 -31.85 9.63 8.15
C PHE A 900 -32.15 10.18 9.54
N ARG A 901 -32.90 9.43 10.35
CA ARG A 901 -33.02 9.69 11.79
C ARG A 901 -32.01 8.83 12.54
N THR A 902 -31.40 9.40 13.59
CA THR A 902 -30.37 8.72 14.38
C THR A 902 -30.71 8.74 15.87
N LEU A 903 -30.51 7.59 16.52
CA LEU A 903 -30.66 7.40 17.97
C LEU A 903 -29.55 6.48 18.46
N TRP A 904 -29.25 6.50 19.76
CA TRP A 904 -28.37 5.49 20.36
C TRP A 904 -28.92 4.97 21.68
N ARG A 905 -28.42 3.80 22.09
CA ARG A 905 -28.63 3.26 23.43
C ARG A 905 -27.55 2.25 23.74
N GLU A 906 -27.03 2.30 24.97
CA GLU A 906 -25.90 1.45 25.39
C GLU A 906 -24.74 1.59 24.39
N ASN A 907 -24.44 0.54 23.62
CA ASN A 907 -23.37 0.57 22.63
C ASN A 907 -23.90 0.41 21.19
N THR A 908 -25.18 0.70 20.97
CA THR A 908 -25.84 0.50 19.67
C THR A 908 -26.28 1.82 19.08
N LEU A 909 -25.85 2.08 17.84
CA LEU A 909 -26.34 3.15 16.99
C LEU A 909 -27.55 2.64 16.18
N TYR A 910 -28.64 3.38 16.20
CA TYR A 910 -29.84 3.11 15.44
C TYR A 910 -30.02 4.16 14.36
N LEU A 911 -30.30 3.72 13.12
CA LEU A 911 -30.63 4.61 12.02
C LEU A 911 -31.95 4.19 11.36
N LEU A 912 -32.75 5.18 10.97
CA LEU A 912 -33.93 5.03 10.13
C LEU A 912 -33.74 5.89 8.88
N ALA A 913 -33.61 5.27 7.72
CA ALA A 913 -33.56 5.94 6.43
C ALA A 913 -34.95 5.97 5.78
N GLU A 914 -35.44 7.16 5.44
CA GLU A 914 -36.63 7.36 4.62
C GLU A 914 -36.19 7.72 3.19
N VAL A 915 -36.07 6.71 2.33
CA VAL A 915 -35.60 6.89 0.95
C VAL A 915 -36.75 7.34 0.06
N THR A 916 -36.56 8.47 -0.62
CA THR A 916 -37.42 8.98 -1.68
C THR A 916 -36.81 8.61 -3.04
N ASP A 917 -37.52 7.76 -3.77
CA ASP A 917 -37.14 7.26 -5.08
C ASP A 917 -38.40 6.85 -5.87
N SER A 918 -38.51 7.33 -7.11
CA SER A 918 -39.64 7.02 -7.99
C SER A 918 -39.53 5.67 -8.71
N GLU A 919 -38.34 5.06 -8.72
CA GLU A 919 -38.04 3.82 -9.45
C GLU A 919 -37.10 2.90 -8.66
N VAL A 920 -37.66 2.13 -7.71
CA VAL A 920 -36.87 1.19 -6.90
C VAL A 920 -36.51 -0.08 -7.68
N ASP A 921 -35.26 -0.18 -8.12
CA ASP A 921 -34.59 -1.26 -8.84
C ASP A 921 -33.47 -1.95 -8.02
N VAL A 922 -33.65 -3.25 -7.80
CA VAL A 922 -32.66 -4.13 -7.15
C VAL A 922 -32.18 -5.25 -8.09
N SER A 923 -32.35 -5.08 -9.41
CA SER A 923 -32.06 -6.12 -10.40
C SER A 923 -30.58 -6.22 -10.80
N GLY A 924 -29.74 -5.26 -10.39
CA GLY A 924 -28.30 -5.30 -10.60
C GLY A 924 -27.63 -6.51 -9.96
N SER A 925 -26.68 -7.13 -10.65
CA SER A 925 -25.99 -8.34 -10.17
C SER A 925 -25.13 -8.10 -8.94
N ASP A 926 -24.47 -6.93 -8.90
CA ASP A 926 -23.61 -6.56 -7.79
C ASP A 926 -24.38 -5.71 -6.77
N PRO A 927 -24.19 -5.91 -5.46
CA PRO A 927 -25.06 -5.25 -4.49
C PRO A 927 -24.82 -3.74 -4.36
N TRP A 928 -23.68 -3.20 -4.83
CA TRP A 928 -23.42 -1.75 -4.88
C TRP A 928 -24.04 -1.05 -6.11
N ILE A 929 -24.67 -1.82 -7.01
CA ILE A 929 -25.40 -1.31 -8.18
C ILE A 929 -26.88 -1.11 -7.85
N GLN A 930 -27.41 -1.84 -6.87
CA GLN A 930 -28.83 -1.84 -6.51
C GLN A 930 -29.22 -0.59 -5.72
N ASP A 931 -30.52 -0.25 -5.76
CA ASP A 931 -31.08 0.70 -4.82
C ASP A 931 -30.88 0.22 -3.39
N SER A 932 -30.05 0.98 -2.68
CA SER A 932 -29.56 0.61 -1.38
C SER A 932 -29.18 1.84 -0.56
N VAL A 933 -29.24 1.65 0.75
CA VAL A 933 -28.61 2.54 1.72
C VAL A 933 -27.28 1.93 2.13
N GLU A 934 -26.26 2.75 2.25
CA GLU A 934 -25.00 2.39 2.89
C GLU A 934 -24.79 3.16 4.19
N VAL A 935 -24.23 2.48 5.20
CA VAL A 935 -23.85 3.05 6.49
C VAL A 935 -22.38 2.74 6.73
N TYR A 936 -21.59 3.78 6.98
CA TYR A 936 -20.16 3.71 7.25
C TYR A 936 -19.92 4.07 8.72
N VAL A 937 -19.20 3.22 9.46
CA VAL A 937 -18.94 3.43 10.89
C VAL A 937 -17.48 3.20 11.24
N ASP A 938 -16.83 4.24 11.77
CA ASP A 938 -15.49 4.21 12.38
C ASP A 938 -15.66 4.42 13.89
N ALA A 939 -15.68 3.30 14.61
CA ALA A 939 -15.94 3.33 16.04
C ALA A 939 -14.74 3.94 16.79
N GLY A 940 -14.97 5.01 17.54
CA GLY A 940 -13.91 5.78 18.20
C GLY A 940 -13.35 6.92 17.37
N ASN A 941 -13.86 7.15 16.15
CA ASN A 941 -13.55 8.33 15.32
C ASN A 941 -12.06 8.51 15.03
N VAL A 942 -11.37 7.45 14.64
CA VAL A 942 -9.90 7.43 14.51
C VAL A 942 -9.43 8.08 13.21
N LYS A 943 -10.26 8.13 12.14
CA LYS A 943 -9.98 8.85 10.87
C LYS A 943 -8.63 8.52 10.23
N ASN A 944 -8.13 7.29 10.40
CA ASN A 944 -6.81 6.85 9.98
C ASN A 944 -6.63 6.66 8.46
N GLY A 945 -7.61 7.04 7.64
CA GLY A 945 -7.57 6.80 6.20
C GLY A 945 -8.08 5.39 5.90
N SER A 946 -7.19 4.43 5.66
CA SER A 946 -7.62 3.05 5.34
C SER A 946 -8.39 2.39 6.49
N TYR A 947 -9.32 1.49 6.16
CA TYR A 947 -10.15 0.81 7.15
C TYR A 947 -9.30 -0.02 8.12
N ARG A 948 -9.58 0.13 9.41
CA ARG A 948 -9.18 -0.80 10.47
C ARG A 948 -10.12 -2.00 10.49
N TYR A 949 -9.76 -3.03 11.25
CA TYR A 949 -10.58 -4.24 11.40
C TYR A 949 -11.99 -3.94 11.94
N ASP A 950 -12.13 -2.94 12.79
CA ASP A 950 -13.37 -2.53 13.44
C ASP A 950 -14.18 -1.47 12.68
N ASP A 951 -13.64 -0.91 11.61
CA ASP A 951 -14.36 -0.04 10.69
C ASP A 951 -15.25 -0.88 9.77
N THR A 952 -16.44 -0.38 9.43
CA THR A 952 -17.41 -1.16 8.62
C THR A 952 -18.13 -0.31 7.59
N GLN A 953 -18.31 -0.89 6.41
CA GLN A 953 -19.24 -0.44 5.37
C GLN A 953 -20.37 -1.45 5.27
N ILE A 954 -21.58 -1.01 5.57
CA ILE A 954 -22.80 -1.83 5.59
C ILE A 954 -23.69 -1.38 4.45
N ARG A 955 -24.10 -2.30 3.57
CA ARG A 955 -25.01 -2.03 2.45
C ARG A 955 -26.30 -2.80 2.61
N ILE A 956 -27.43 -2.11 2.57
CA ILE A 956 -28.77 -2.67 2.76
C ILE A 956 -29.63 -2.28 1.55
N SER A 957 -29.97 -3.25 0.69
CA SER A 957 -30.83 -3.00 -0.45
C SER A 957 -32.28 -2.74 -0.05
N ALA A 958 -33.09 -2.19 -0.96
CA ALA A 958 -34.53 -1.98 -0.73
C ALA A 958 -35.30 -3.27 -0.35
N ASP A 959 -34.76 -4.45 -0.69
CA ASP A 959 -35.32 -5.77 -0.33
C ASP A 959 -34.63 -6.41 0.90
N ASN A 960 -33.91 -5.61 1.69
CA ASN A 960 -33.19 -6.00 2.91
C ASN A 960 -32.05 -7.02 2.68
N ALA A 961 -31.44 -7.03 1.49
CA ALA A 961 -30.22 -7.80 1.27
C ALA A 961 -29.04 -7.04 1.88
N VAL A 962 -28.42 -7.62 2.92
CA VAL A 962 -27.28 -7.02 3.64
C VAL A 962 -25.95 -7.57 3.09
N SER A 963 -25.08 -6.67 2.66
CA SER A 963 -23.73 -6.95 2.20
C SER A 963 -22.72 -5.96 2.79
N PHE A 964 -21.43 -6.26 2.69
CA PHE A 964 -20.36 -5.49 3.32
C PHE A 964 -19.30 -5.08 2.30
N GLY A 965 -18.48 -4.09 2.68
CA GLY A 965 -17.30 -3.69 1.93
C GLY A 965 -16.13 -4.67 2.09
N THR A 966 -14.96 -4.13 2.37
CA THR A 966 -13.77 -4.92 2.72
C THR A 966 -13.80 -5.37 4.19
N GLY A 967 -13.03 -6.40 4.54
CA GLY A 967 -12.88 -6.89 5.93
C GLY A 967 -13.61 -8.22 6.23
N ASP A 968 -13.66 -8.57 7.51
CA ASP A 968 -14.27 -9.81 8.02
C ASP A 968 -15.80 -9.71 8.01
N GLU A 969 -16.42 -10.26 6.96
CA GLU A 969 -17.88 -10.23 6.79
C GLU A 969 -18.65 -10.90 7.95
N PRO A 970 -18.29 -12.10 8.45
CA PRO A 970 -18.94 -12.68 9.63
C PRO A 970 -18.92 -11.76 10.86
N PHE A 971 -17.79 -11.13 11.15
CA PHE A 971 -17.67 -10.17 12.25
C PHE A 971 -18.56 -8.95 12.04
N GLN A 972 -18.53 -8.35 10.85
CA GLN A 972 -19.37 -7.19 10.52
C GLN A 972 -20.86 -7.55 10.56
N ARG A 973 -21.25 -8.71 10.03
CA ARG A 973 -22.63 -9.20 10.03
C ARG A 973 -23.17 -9.45 11.43
N ALA A 974 -22.33 -9.90 12.36
CA ALA A 974 -22.72 -10.07 13.76
C ALA A 974 -23.03 -8.75 14.48
N ARG A 975 -22.63 -7.60 13.91
CA ARG A 975 -22.82 -6.26 14.49
C ARG A 975 -24.06 -5.53 13.95
N VAL A 976 -24.77 -6.12 12.99
CA VAL A 976 -25.83 -5.42 12.24
C VAL A 976 -27.14 -6.19 12.26
N GLU A 977 -28.22 -5.50 12.58
CA GLU A 977 -29.61 -5.95 12.35
C GLU A 977 -30.31 -4.92 11.46
N SER A 978 -31.05 -5.37 10.44
CA SER A 978 -31.77 -4.46 9.53
C SER A 978 -33.12 -5.00 9.07
N ALA A 979 -34.01 -4.07 8.74
CA ALA A 979 -35.31 -4.35 8.14
C ALA A 979 -35.69 -3.27 7.13
N THR A 980 -36.43 -3.63 6.08
CA THR A 980 -36.89 -2.68 5.06
C THR A 980 -38.37 -2.82 4.74
N THR A 981 -38.97 -1.71 4.31
CA THR A 981 -40.36 -1.68 3.80
C THR A 981 -40.44 -0.76 2.58
N ARG A 982 -40.89 -1.28 1.44
CA ARG A 982 -41.17 -0.46 0.25
C ARG A 982 -42.36 0.48 0.50
N THR A 983 -42.29 1.70 -0.04
CA THR A 983 -43.35 2.72 0.04
C THR A 983 -43.82 3.12 -1.35
N ASP A 984 -44.88 3.94 -1.45
CA ASP A 984 -45.41 4.43 -2.73
C ASP A 984 -44.42 5.36 -3.49
N GLY A 985 -43.35 5.82 -2.84
CA GLY A 985 -42.37 6.74 -3.41
C GLY A 985 -40.94 6.45 -2.97
N GLY A 986 -40.61 5.19 -2.68
CA GLY A 986 -39.27 4.73 -2.31
C GLY A 986 -39.31 3.56 -1.34
N TYR A 987 -38.51 3.61 -0.27
CA TYR A 987 -38.43 2.56 0.74
C TYR A 987 -37.90 3.07 2.09
N LEU A 988 -38.20 2.34 3.15
CA LEU A 988 -37.69 2.56 4.51
C LEU A 988 -36.59 1.54 4.80
N VAL A 989 -35.56 1.97 5.52
CA VAL A 989 -34.54 1.08 6.10
C VAL A 989 -34.39 1.40 7.58
N GLU A 990 -34.62 0.42 8.44
CA GLU A 990 -34.21 0.46 9.85
C GLU A 990 -32.95 -0.37 10.03
N VAL A 991 -31.99 0.14 10.78
CA VAL A 991 -30.74 -0.55 11.07
C VAL A 991 -30.28 -0.27 12.50
N ALA A 992 -29.81 -1.33 13.17
CA ALA A 992 -29.07 -1.26 14.42
C ALA A 992 -27.63 -1.71 14.16
N VAL A 993 -26.65 -0.90 14.59
CA VAL A 993 -25.22 -1.14 14.42
C VAL A 993 -24.51 -1.09 15.76
N SER A 994 -23.79 -2.16 16.11
CA SER A 994 -22.95 -2.19 17.32
C SER A 994 -21.69 -1.35 17.15
N LEU A 995 -21.51 -0.39 18.06
CA LEU A 995 -20.31 0.44 18.24
C LEU A 995 -19.24 -0.25 19.11
N LEU A 996 -19.39 -1.57 19.34
CA LEU A 996 -18.49 -2.38 20.14
C LEU A 996 -18.33 -1.84 21.56
N GLU A 997 -17.11 -1.73 22.06
CA GLU A 997 -16.79 -1.16 23.37
C GLU A 997 -16.58 0.36 23.36
N TYR A 998 -16.62 0.98 22.17
CA TYR A 998 -16.37 2.41 21.99
C TYR A 998 -17.60 3.28 22.26
N GLY A 999 -18.80 2.70 22.24
CA GLY A 999 -20.05 3.43 22.44
C GLY A 999 -20.29 3.84 23.90
N GLY A 1000 -20.87 5.01 24.09
CA GLY A 1000 -21.33 5.51 25.39
C GLY A 1000 -21.64 7.00 25.35
N GLU A 1001 -22.20 7.54 26.43
CA GLU A 1001 -22.46 8.97 26.52
C GLU A 1001 -21.15 9.78 26.39
N GLY A 1002 -21.16 10.79 25.52
CA GLY A 1002 -20.04 11.67 25.23
C GLY A 1002 -19.03 11.11 24.22
N SER A 1003 -19.21 9.89 23.71
CA SER A 1003 -18.29 9.31 22.73
C SER A 1003 -18.51 9.88 21.32
N PHE A 1004 -17.42 9.93 20.54
CA PHE A 1004 -17.42 10.35 19.14
C PHE A 1004 -17.15 9.17 18.22
N HIS A 1005 -17.86 9.10 17.10
CA HIS A 1005 -17.73 8.05 16.09
C HIS A 1005 -17.69 8.65 14.70
N GLY A 1006 -16.84 8.13 13.83
CA GLY A 1006 -16.90 8.45 12.41
C GLY A 1006 -18.17 7.85 11.81
N LEU A 1007 -18.97 8.65 11.11
CA LEU A 1007 -20.22 8.23 10.49
C LEU A 1007 -20.33 8.82 9.08
N ASP A 1008 -20.71 8.01 8.11
CA ASP A 1008 -21.29 8.51 6.85
C ASP A 1008 -22.49 7.63 6.46
N VAL A 1009 -23.41 8.23 5.71
CA VAL A 1009 -24.57 7.53 5.14
C VAL A 1009 -24.73 7.89 3.68
N GLN A 1010 -25.05 6.88 2.88
CA GLN A 1010 -25.13 6.98 1.43
C GLN A 1010 -26.42 6.34 0.91
N VAL A 1011 -26.93 6.86 -0.20
CA VAL A 1011 -28.00 6.24 -1.00
C VAL A 1011 -27.46 6.01 -2.41
N ASN A 1012 -27.58 4.77 -2.87
CA ASN A 1012 -27.37 4.39 -4.26
C ASN A 1012 -28.72 4.41 -4.97
N ASP A 1013 -28.74 5.01 -6.16
CA ASP A 1013 -29.86 5.09 -7.09
C ASP A 1013 -29.61 4.14 -8.26
N ALA A 1014 -30.62 3.35 -8.65
CA ALA A 1014 -30.49 2.37 -9.72
C ALA A 1014 -31.66 2.40 -10.70
N ALA A 1015 -31.38 2.08 -11.97
CA ALA A 1015 -32.41 1.85 -12.98
C ALA A 1015 -31.89 0.89 -14.07
N ASP A 1016 -32.77 0.04 -14.59
CA ASP A 1016 -32.48 -0.96 -15.62
C ASP A 1016 -31.25 -1.85 -15.30
N GLY A 1017 -31.05 -2.18 -14.02
CA GLY A 1017 -29.95 -3.02 -13.53
C GLY A 1017 -28.58 -2.34 -13.49
N ALA A 1018 -28.53 -1.01 -13.59
CA ALA A 1018 -27.31 -0.19 -13.49
C ALA A 1018 -27.47 0.92 -12.44
N ARG A 1019 -26.37 1.34 -11.83
CA ARG A 1019 -26.35 2.45 -10.88
C ARG A 1019 -26.42 3.76 -11.66
N THR A 1020 -27.36 4.62 -11.28
CA THR A 1020 -27.62 5.92 -11.93
C THR A 1020 -27.18 7.11 -11.10
N GLY A 1021 -26.95 6.92 -9.79
CA GLY A 1021 -26.41 7.98 -8.94
C GLY A 1021 -26.03 7.54 -7.53
N ILE A 1022 -25.29 8.42 -6.86
CA ILE A 1022 -24.90 8.30 -5.46
C ILE A 1022 -25.11 9.63 -4.75
N ARG A 1023 -25.69 9.59 -3.55
CA ARG A 1023 -25.78 10.72 -2.64
C ARG A 1023 -25.34 10.39 -1.23
N ASN A 1024 -24.53 11.26 -0.64
CA ASN A 1024 -23.96 11.08 0.70
C ASN A 1024 -24.36 12.23 1.64
N TRP A 1025 -24.24 11.99 2.95
CA TRP A 1025 -24.35 13.02 3.97
C TRP A 1025 -23.01 13.73 4.22
N ALA A 1026 -21.91 12.98 4.32
CA ALA A 1026 -20.62 13.51 4.73
C ALA A 1026 -19.58 13.55 3.61
N ASP A 1027 -19.19 12.43 3.00
CA ASP A 1027 -18.09 12.44 2.03
C ASP A 1027 -18.57 12.82 0.62
N PRO A 1028 -18.19 13.99 0.06
CA PRO A 1028 -18.56 14.35 -1.31
C PRO A 1028 -17.68 13.68 -2.38
N SER A 1029 -16.60 12.98 -2.00
CA SER A 1029 -15.63 12.43 -2.95
C SER A 1029 -16.00 11.06 -3.52
N GLY A 1030 -16.91 10.34 -2.86
CA GLY A 1030 -17.23 8.95 -3.20
C GLY A 1030 -16.13 7.94 -2.85
N ALA A 1031 -15.11 8.36 -2.11
CA ALA A 1031 -14.03 7.49 -1.65
C ALA A 1031 -14.28 6.89 -0.26
N GLY A 1032 -15.45 7.14 0.34
CA GLY A 1032 -15.81 6.65 1.68
C GLY A 1032 -15.71 5.13 1.84
N TYR A 1033 -15.89 4.35 0.78
CA TYR A 1033 -15.67 2.89 0.80
C TYR A 1033 -14.19 2.47 0.90
N GLN A 1034 -13.25 3.39 0.69
CA GLN A 1034 -11.81 3.17 0.75
C GLN A 1034 -11.15 3.88 1.93
N SER A 1035 -11.73 4.99 2.38
CA SER A 1035 -11.11 5.86 3.38
C SER A 1035 -12.11 6.43 4.40
N THR A 1036 -11.75 6.35 5.68
CA THR A 1036 -12.44 6.97 6.83
C THR A 1036 -12.17 8.48 6.94
N SER A 1037 -11.14 8.98 6.25
CA SER A 1037 -10.58 10.32 6.43
C SER A 1037 -11.54 11.49 6.15
N ARG A 1038 -12.64 11.23 5.43
CA ARG A 1038 -13.64 12.24 5.05
C ARG A 1038 -15.05 11.97 5.60
N TRP A 1039 -15.22 10.92 6.40
CA TRP A 1039 -16.53 10.67 7.03
C TRP A 1039 -16.92 11.80 7.97
N GLY A 1040 -18.20 11.93 8.24
CA GLY A 1040 -18.71 12.83 9.25
C GLY A 1040 -18.46 12.30 10.66
N VAL A 1041 -19.04 12.98 11.64
CA VAL A 1041 -18.84 12.68 13.07
C VAL A 1041 -20.19 12.64 13.75
N ALA A 1042 -20.44 11.55 14.48
CA ALA A 1042 -21.57 11.37 15.35
C ALA A 1042 -21.11 11.46 16.82
N GLN A 1043 -21.64 12.42 17.58
CA GLN A 1043 -21.47 12.48 19.02
C GLN A 1043 -22.67 11.82 19.70
N LEU A 1044 -22.43 10.84 20.56
CA LEU A 1044 -23.50 10.26 21.38
C LEU A 1044 -23.77 11.18 22.57
N VAL A 1045 -24.94 11.79 22.60
CA VAL A 1045 -25.35 12.67 23.69
C VAL A 1045 -26.47 12.03 24.49
N SER A 1046 -26.51 12.28 25.79
CA SER A 1046 -27.65 11.86 26.61
C SER A 1046 -28.95 12.34 25.95
N ALA A 1047 -30.02 11.56 26.05
CA ALA A 1047 -31.36 12.07 25.81
C ALA A 1047 -31.44 13.36 26.61
N VAL A 1048 -31.69 14.51 25.97
CA VAL A 1048 -31.86 15.74 26.73
C VAL A 1048 -33.01 15.46 27.68
N ALA A 1049 -32.70 15.16 28.96
CA ALA A 1049 -33.64 15.39 30.03
C ALA A 1049 -33.96 16.86 29.85
N GLY A 1050 -35.17 17.18 29.38
CA GLY A 1050 -35.61 18.55 29.16
C GLY A 1050 -35.04 19.36 30.32
N THR A 1051 -34.03 20.20 29.99
CA THR A 1051 -32.95 20.61 30.91
C THR A 1051 -33.50 20.71 32.32
N GLU A 1052 -33.12 19.82 33.25
CA GLU A 1052 -33.79 19.77 34.57
C GLU A 1052 -33.98 21.20 35.09
N PRO A 1053 -35.21 21.63 35.43
CA PRO A 1053 -35.47 23.01 35.77
C PRO A 1053 -34.42 23.56 36.73
N GLN A 1054 -33.67 24.57 36.31
CA GLN A 1054 -32.61 25.19 37.10
C GLN A 1054 -33.05 26.57 37.58
N ILE A 1055 -32.53 26.96 38.74
CA ILE A 1055 -32.70 28.31 39.30
C ILE A 1055 -31.32 28.85 39.69
N SER A 1056 -30.99 30.05 39.22
CA SER A 1056 -29.79 30.78 39.64
C SER A 1056 -30.15 32.12 40.28
N LEU A 1057 -29.40 32.48 41.33
CA LEU A 1057 -29.66 33.66 42.16
C LEU A 1057 -28.51 34.66 42.06
N SER A 1058 -28.84 35.93 41.87
CA SER A 1058 -27.86 37.03 41.84
C SER A 1058 -28.35 38.24 42.65
N PRO A 1059 -27.70 38.57 43.79
CA PRO A 1059 -26.64 37.83 44.48
C PRO A 1059 -27.18 36.62 45.28
N GLY A 1060 -26.35 35.60 45.50
CA GLY A 1060 -26.66 34.44 46.38
C GLY A 1060 -26.67 34.74 47.89
N SER A 1061 -26.46 36.00 48.28
CA SER A 1061 -26.58 36.50 49.66
C SER A 1061 -27.18 37.90 49.67
N VAL A 1062 -28.17 38.15 50.53
CA VAL A 1062 -28.92 39.41 50.56
C VAL A 1062 -29.24 39.84 52.00
N VAL A 1063 -29.38 41.14 52.24
CA VAL A 1063 -29.88 41.66 53.52
C VAL A 1063 -31.41 41.55 53.53
N ALA A 1064 -32.03 41.16 54.65
CA ALA A 1064 -33.50 41.12 54.75
C ALA A 1064 -34.13 42.46 54.32
N GLY A 1065 -35.10 42.43 53.41
CA GLY A 1065 -35.68 43.61 52.75
C GLY A 1065 -35.01 44.00 51.41
N GLY A 1066 -33.95 43.31 51.01
CA GLY A 1066 -33.24 43.51 49.74
C GLY A 1066 -33.75 42.63 48.60
N ASP A 1067 -33.33 42.99 47.38
CA ASP A 1067 -33.73 42.33 46.14
C ASP A 1067 -32.71 41.26 45.69
N VAL A 1068 -33.23 40.16 45.14
CA VAL A 1068 -32.47 39.08 44.50
C VAL A 1068 -33.00 38.90 43.07
N GLY A 1069 -32.11 38.85 42.09
CA GLY A 1069 -32.43 38.40 40.73
C GLY A 1069 -32.53 36.88 40.70
N VAL A 1070 -33.62 36.36 40.16
CA VAL A 1070 -33.90 34.94 39.96
C VAL A 1070 -33.98 34.68 38.46
N GLN A 1071 -33.11 33.81 37.97
CA GLN A 1071 -33.15 33.33 36.60
C GLN A 1071 -33.54 31.85 36.59
N LEU A 1072 -34.57 31.54 35.80
CA LEU A 1072 -35.05 30.19 35.52
C LEU A 1072 -34.60 29.78 34.12
N THR A 1073 -34.18 28.54 33.99
CA THR A 1073 -33.84 27.90 32.71
C THR A 1073 -34.30 26.44 32.74
N GLY A 1074 -34.71 25.92 31.60
CA GLY A 1074 -35.07 24.51 31.45
C GLY A 1074 -36.45 24.11 31.95
N PHE A 1075 -37.37 25.06 32.02
CA PHE A 1075 -38.78 24.77 32.22
C PHE A 1075 -39.47 24.56 30.86
N GLU A 1076 -40.62 23.90 30.83
CA GLU A 1076 -41.46 23.87 29.64
C GLU A 1076 -41.90 25.31 29.25
N PRO A 1077 -42.00 25.66 27.95
CA PRO A 1077 -42.51 26.95 27.51
C PRO A 1077 -43.91 27.29 28.04
N ASP A 1078 -44.19 28.58 28.27
CA ASP A 1078 -45.48 29.09 28.76
C ASP A 1078 -45.96 28.48 30.11
N THR A 1079 -45.04 27.95 30.93
CA THR A 1079 -45.32 27.35 32.24
C THR A 1079 -45.38 28.39 33.33
N GLU A 1080 -46.43 28.33 34.16
CA GLU A 1080 -46.57 29.18 35.36
C GLU A 1080 -45.75 28.59 36.52
N VAL A 1081 -44.72 29.32 36.96
CA VAL A 1081 -43.78 28.90 38.00
C VAL A 1081 -43.90 29.81 39.22
N GLU A 1082 -44.19 29.22 40.37
CA GLU A 1082 -44.28 29.91 41.66
C GLU A 1082 -42.92 29.87 42.38
N LEU A 1083 -42.42 31.03 42.80
CA LEU A 1083 -41.18 31.16 43.56
C LEU A 1083 -41.49 31.35 45.05
N VAL A 1084 -40.98 30.45 45.89
CA VAL A 1084 -41.18 30.48 47.34
C VAL A 1084 -39.84 30.47 48.08
N LEU A 1085 -39.74 31.25 49.16
CA LEU A 1085 -38.61 31.22 50.08
C LEU A 1085 -38.90 30.24 51.23
N ARG A 1086 -38.00 29.29 51.48
CA ARG A 1086 -38.13 28.32 52.59
C ARG A 1086 -36.78 27.96 53.20
N ASN A 1087 -36.80 27.30 54.37
CA ASN A 1087 -35.58 26.85 55.05
C ASN A 1087 -35.28 25.39 54.62
N PRO A 1088 -34.03 25.03 54.28
CA PRO A 1088 -33.67 23.74 53.67
C PRO A 1088 -33.94 22.49 54.53
N VAL A 1089 -34.30 22.64 55.83
CA VAL A 1089 -34.54 21.49 56.73
C VAL A 1089 -36.03 21.13 56.81
N ALA A 1090 -36.53 20.39 55.82
CA ALA A 1090 -37.82 19.68 55.91
C ALA A 1090 -37.85 18.35 55.15
N ALA A 1091 -36.79 17.54 55.24
CA ALA A 1091 -36.81 16.14 54.82
C ALA A 1091 -36.13 15.23 55.86
N GLY A 1092 -36.71 15.12 57.07
CA GLY A 1092 -36.28 14.13 58.07
C GLY A 1092 -36.46 14.57 59.54
N PHE A 1093 -37.57 14.13 60.17
CA PHE A 1093 -37.89 14.14 61.61
C PHE A 1093 -37.24 15.20 62.53
N THR A 1094 -37.98 16.23 62.95
CA THR A 1094 -38.06 16.71 64.36
C THR A 1094 -39.25 17.66 64.60
N LEU A 1095 -39.62 17.81 65.88
CA LEU A 1095 -40.90 18.27 66.40
C LEU A 1095 -40.99 19.80 66.67
N PHE A 1096 -40.51 20.64 65.74
CA PHE A 1096 -40.63 22.09 65.83
C PHE A 1096 -41.35 22.65 64.60
N ALA A 1097 -42.16 23.70 64.79
CA ALA A 1097 -43.02 24.27 63.76
C ALA A 1097 -42.18 24.71 62.55
N VAL A 1098 -42.35 23.99 61.43
CA VAL A 1098 -41.84 24.42 60.11
C VAL A 1098 -42.56 25.72 59.77
N ALA A 1099 -41.82 26.81 59.62
CA ALA A 1099 -42.38 28.05 59.10
C ALA A 1099 -42.93 27.77 57.70
N ALA A 1100 -44.16 28.18 57.42
CA ALA A 1100 -44.73 28.02 56.09
C ALA A 1100 -43.83 28.73 55.06
N PRO A 1101 -43.61 28.14 53.87
CA PRO A 1101 -42.92 28.81 52.78
C PRO A 1101 -43.52 30.20 52.53
N ILE A 1102 -42.67 31.18 52.27
CA ILE A 1102 -43.10 32.54 51.95
C ILE A 1102 -43.17 32.64 50.43
N GLU A 1103 -44.38 32.84 49.89
CA GLU A 1103 -44.57 33.12 48.46
C GLU A 1103 -43.92 34.47 48.10
N LEU A 1104 -43.05 34.46 47.08
CA LEU A 1104 -42.37 35.67 46.61
C LEU A 1104 -43.06 36.26 45.38
N THR A 1105 -43.26 35.44 44.34
CA THR A 1105 -43.93 35.83 43.09
C THR A 1105 -44.24 34.60 42.24
N THR A 1106 -45.04 34.78 41.20
CA THR A 1106 -45.23 33.82 40.11
C THR A 1106 -44.73 34.42 38.80
N VAL A 1107 -44.11 33.61 37.95
CA VAL A 1107 -43.61 34.00 36.61
C VAL A 1107 -44.07 33.00 35.57
N VAL A 1108 -44.15 33.41 34.30
CA VAL A 1108 -44.43 32.52 33.18
C VAL A 1108 -43.18 32.44 32.31
N THR A 1109 -42.77 31.22 31.95
CA THR A 1109 -41.58 30.98 31.11
C THR A 1109 -41.84 31.36 29.66
N ASP A 1110 -40.80 31.84 28.99
CA ASP A 1110 -40.85 32.20 27.57
C ASP A 1110 -40.76 30.96 26.65
N ALA A 1111 -40.72 31.20 25.34
CA ALA A 1111 -40.64 30.14 24.33
C ALA A 1111 -39.38 29.27 24.43
N ALA A 1112 -38.35 29.72 25.15
CA ALA A 1112 -37.12 28.99 25.41
C ALA A 1112 -37.11 28.32 26.80
N GLY A 1113 -38.25 28.31 27.51
CA GLY A 1113 -38.32 27.70 28.84
C GLY A 1113 -37.62 28.51 29.93
N ALA A 1114 -37.38 29.80 29.69
CA ALA A 1114 -36.65 30.67 30.60
C ALA A 1114 -37.53 31.78 31.18
N ALA A 1115 -37.18 32.27 32.38
CA ALA A 1115 -37.80 33.46 32.95
C ALA A 1115 -36.82 34.19 33.86
N SER A 1116 -36.88 35.52 33.88
CA SER A 1116 -36.03 36.34 34.75
C SER A 1116 -36.88 37.30 35.55
N VAL A 1117 -36.74 37.30 36.87
CA VAL A 1117 -37.52 38.16 37.78
C VAL A 1117 -36.68 38.63 38.95
N ARG A 1118 -36.98 39.82 39.45
CA ARG A 1118 -36.39 40.34 40.69
C ARG A 1118 -37.40 40.20 41.82
N VAL A 1119 -37.00 39.52 42.89
CA VAL A 1119 -37.84 39.28 44.07
C VAL A 1119 -37.24 39.98 45.30
N THR A 1120 -38.08 40.61 46.11
CA THR A 1120 -37.64 41.25 47.37
C THR A 1120 -37.85 40.27 48.52
N ILE A 1121 -36.79 39.94 49.27
CA ILE A 1121 -36.90 39.13 50.47
C ILE A 1121 -37.56 39.95 51.58
N PRO A 1122 -38.62 39.48 52.26
CA PRO A 1122 -39.32 40.27 53.26
C PRO A 1122 -38.38 40.80 54.36
N ALA A 1123 -38.53 42.06 54.74
CA ALA A 1123 -37.71 42.69 55.79
C ALA A 1123 -37.85 42.05 57.18
N SER A 1124 -38.89 41.22 57.39
CA SER A 1124 -39.10 40.44 58.61
C SER A 1124 -38.40 39.07 58.60
N THR A 1125 -37.69 38.71 57.52
CA THR A 1125 -36.96 37.44 57.42
C THR A 1125 -35.73 37.49 58.34
N GLU A 1126 -35.58 36.47 59.19
CA GLU A 1126 -34.42 36.38 60.09
C GLU A 1126 -33.14 36.07 59.30
N ALA A 1127 -31.98 36.42 59.86
CA ALA A 1127 -30.70 36.13 59.23
C ALA A 1127 -30.36 34.64 59.40
N ASP A 1128 -30.45 33.88 58.32
CA ASP A 1128 -30.18 32.44 58.29
C ASP A 1128 -29.98 31.95 56.83
N ALA A 1129 -29.71 30.65 56.65
CA ALA A 1129 -29.71 29.98 55.37
C ALA A 1129 -31.14 29.61 54.92
N TYR A 1130 -31.48 30.00 53.69
CA TYR A 1130 -32.73 29.71 53.02
C TYR A 1130 -32.47 29.09 51.64
N GLU A 1131 -33.54 28.69 50.97
CA GLU A 1131 -33.55 28.44 49.53
C GLU A 1131 -34.76 29.14 48.89
N ILE A 1132 -34.59 29.60 47.65
CA ILE A 1132 -35.71 29.93 46.78
C ILE A 1132 -36.02 28.67 45.97
N ALA A 1133 -37.22 28.14 46.13
CA ALA A 1133 -37.73 26.99 45.40
C ALA A 1133 -38.70 27.44 44.31
N ALA A 1134 -38.55 26.89 43.11
CA ALA A 1134 -39.46 27.03 42.00
C ALA A 1134 -40.44 25.85 41.99
N LEU A 1135 -41.73 26.16 42.03
CA LEU A 1135 -42.81 25.18 42.01
C LEU A 1135 -43.58 25.27 40.70
N ALA A 1136 -43.77 24.13 40.03
CA ALA A 1136 -44.68 23.96 38.91
C ALA A 1136 -45.79 22.99 39.34
N ASP A 1137 -47.05 23.35 39.12
CA ASP A 1137 -48.24 22.59 39.57
C ASP A 1137 -48.23 22.21 41.07
N GLY A 1138 -47.56 23.01 41.90
CA GLY A 1138 -47.47 22.82 43.36
C GLY A 1138 -46.37 21.85 43.82
N GLU A 1139 -45.56 21.29 42.92
CA GLU A 1139 -44.40 20.47 43.24
C GLU A 1139 -43.11 21.25 43.03
N THR A 1140 -42.12 21.06 43.91
CA THR A 1140 -40.80 21.70 43.73
C THR A 1140 -40.03 21.01 42.62
N VAL A 1141 -39.72 21.78 41.58
CA VAL A 1141 -38.99 21.30 40.41
C VAL A 1141 -37.54 21.81 40.36
N ALA A 1142 -37.24 22.94 41.04
CA ALA A 1142 -35.89 23.48 41.19
C ALA A 1142 -35.74 24.23 42.53
N ALA A 1143 -34.53 24.31 43.09
CA ALA A 1143 -34.25 25.20 44.23
C ALA A 1143 -32.78 25.68 44.26
N ALA A 1144 -32.56 26.92 44.71
CA ALA A 1144 -31.23 27.49 44.90
C ALA A 1144 -31.07 28.07 46.31
N SER A 1145 -29.91 27.83 46.90
CA SER A 1145 -29.55 28.33 48.24
C SER A 1145 -29.39 29.85 48.24
N LEU A 1146 -29.94 30.49 49.28
CA LEU A 1146 -29.85 31.93 49.52
C LEU A 1146 -29.46 32.19 50.97
N THR A 1147 -28.43 33.00 51.20
CA THR A 1147 -28.09 33.46 52.56
C THR A 1147 -28.78 34.79 52.85
N VAL A 1148 -29.59 34.86 53.90
CA VAL A 1148 -30.17 36.13 54.38
C VAL A 1148 -29.33 36.65 55.54
N THR A 1149 -28.87 37.90 55.44
CA THR A 1149 -27.99 38.55 56.43
C THR A 1149 -28.73 39.67 57.17
N ALA A 1150 -28.33 39.92 58.42
CA ALA A 1150 -28.86 41.03 59.21
C ALA A 1150 -28.32 42.35 58.66
N ALA A 1151 -29.17 43.39 58.57
CA ALA A 1151 -28.73 44.73 58.19
C ALA A 1151 -27.61 45.21 59.14
N ALA A 1152 -26.46 45.58 58.59
CA ALA A 1152 -25.33 46.09 59.37
C ALA A 1152 -25.77 47.35 60.14
N GLY A 1153 -25.64 47.34 61.46
CA GLY A 1153 -25.79 48.54 62.28
C GLY A 1153 -24.76 49.60 61.88
N GLU A 1154 -25.18 50.86 61.79
CA GLU A 1154 -24.35 51.98 61.33
C GLU A 1154 -22.96 52.04 62.02
N PRO A 1155 -21.86 52.23 61.25
CA PRO A 1155 -20.54 52.47 61.82
C PRO A 1155 -20.33 53.96 62.15
N GLY A 1156 -19.94 54.23 63.39
CA GLY A 1156 -19.43 55.54 63.83
C GLY A 1156 -18.09 55.88 63.16
N SER A 1157 -18.03 57.12 62.66
CA SER A 1157 -16.91 57.86 62.05
C SER A 1157 -15.49 57.59 62.58
N ASP A 1158 -14.59 57.14 61.68
CA ASP A 1158 -13.41 57.84 61.09
C ASP A 1158 -12.44 58.64 62.01
N PRO A 1159 -11.22 59.08 61.57
CA PRO A 1159 -10.18 58.56 60.64
C PRO A 1159 -8.78 58.50 61.31
N GLY A 1160 -7.74 58.00 60.62
CA GLY A 1160 -6.36 58.25 61.08
C GLY A 1160 -5.18 57.77 60.23
N ALA A 1161 -4.92 58.49 59.12
CA ALA A 1161 -3.59 58.83 58.57
C ALA A 1161 -2.72 57.78 57.84
N GLU A 1162 -2.64 57.98 56.52
CA GLU A 1162 -1.49 57.81 55.60
C GLU A 1162 -0.22 58.63 56.02
N PRO A 1163 0.92 58.64 55.27
CA PRO A 1163 1.50 57.72 54.27
C PRO A 1163 3.04 57.53 54.41
N GLY A 1164 3.70 56.71 53.58
CA GLY A 1164 5.13 56.93 53.26
C GLY A 1164 5.99 55.74 52.75
N ALA A 1165 6.33 55.80 51.46
CA ALA A 1165 7.63 55.54 50.80
C ALA A 1165 8.49 54.28 51.13
N ASP A 1166 8.61 53.42 50.10
CA ASP A 1166 9.74 52.66 49.51
C ASP A 1166 11.19 52.84 50.09
N PRO A 1167 12.22 51.97 49.84
CA PRO A 1167 12.32 50.58 49.31
C PRO A 1167 13.32 49.66 50.11
N THR A 1168 13.57 48.44 49.59
CA THR A 1168 14.80 47.58 49.67
C THR A 1168 15.04 46.61 50.85
N GLY A 1169 15.46 45.38 50.46
CA GLY A 1169 16.34 44.46 51.22
C GLY A 1169 15.65 43.17 51.70
N ALA A 1170 15.63 42.09 50.91
CA ALA A 1170 16.69 41.10 50.73
C ALA A 1170 16.74 40.01 51.84
N ASP A 1171 16.55 38.78 51.35
CA ASP A 1171 17.12 37.50 51.76
C ASP A 1171 16.65 36.72 53.01
N ASP A 1172 16.59 35.42 52.73
CA ASP A 1172 16.90 34.24 53.54
C ASP A 1172 15.82 33.58 54.39
N LEU A 1173 15.22 32.56 53.76
CA LEU A 1173 15.48 31.13 53.99
C LEU A 1173 15.59 30.59 55.44
N ALA A 1174 14.90 29.46 55.56
CA ALA A 1174 15.27 28.26 56.31
C ALA A 1174 14.78 28.12 57.77
N ASP A 1175 13.70 27.34 57.84
CA ASP A 1175 13.71 25.97 58.39
C ASP A 1175 13.63 25.81 59.91
N THR A 1176 12.56 25.16 60.36
CA THR A 1176 12.66 23.92 61.15
C THR A 1176 11.27 23.37 61.46
N GLY A 1177 10.92 22.27 60.79
CA GLY A 1177 10.44 21.09 61.51
C GLY A 1177 8.93 20.90 61.73
N ALA A 1178 8.41 19.93 60.98
CA ALA A 1178 7.57 18.82 61.47
C ALA A 1178 6.07 19.03 61.76
N ASN A 1179 5.29 18.36 60.89
CA ASN A 1179 4.23 17.40 61.17
C ASN A 1179 2.94 17.83 61.90
N ILE A 1180 1.88 18.03 61.12
CA ILE A 1180 0.54 17.46 61.38
C ILE A 1180 -0.14 17.06 60.04
N ALA A 1181 0.52 16.20 59.25
CA ALA A 1181 -0.09 15.52 58.09
C ALA A 1181 -0.21 14.03 58.41
N GLY A 1182 -1.26 13.66 59.16
CA GLY A 1182 -1.48 12.28 59.60
C GLY A 1182 -2.92 11.92 59.96
N TRP A 1183 -3.89 12.82 59.76
CA TRP A 1183 -5.29 12.56 60.14
C TRP A 1183 -6.35 12.89 59.07
N LEU A 1184 -5.96 13.33 57.87
CA LEU A 1184 -6.91 13.53 56.74
C LEU A 1184 -6.88 12.41 55.68
N LEU A 1185 -5.84 11.56 55.67
CA LEU A 1185 -5.75 10.43 54.71
C LEU A 1185 -6.48 9.15 55.16
N ALA A 1186 -7.00 9.08 56.40
CA ALA A 1186 -7.75 7.92 56.90
C ALA A 1186 -9.28 8.05 56.77
N ALA A 1187 -9.80 9.23 56.43
CA ALA A 1187 -11.24 9.46 56.27
C ALA A 1187 -11.73 9.26 54.83
N LEU A 1188 -10.85 9.39 53.82
CA LEU A 1188 -11.21 9.19 52.41
C LEU A 1188 -11.17 7.70 52.00
N MET A 1189 -10.39 6.86 52.67
CA MET A 1189 -10.32 5.40 52.40
C MET A 1189 -11.49 4.57 52.98
N LEU A 1190 -12.44 5.16 53.72
CA LEU A 1190 -13.60 4.44 54.27
C LEU A 1190 -14.91 4.65 53.49
N VAL A 1191 -14.93 5.52 52.47
CA VAL A 1191 -16.12 5.73 51.62
C VAL A 1191 -16.00 4.99 50.27
N LEU A 1192 -14.79 4.83 49.73
CA LEU A 1192 -14.58 4.09 48.47
C LEU A 1192 -14.46 2.56 48.65
N GLY A 1193 -14.18 2.06 49.86
CA GLY A 1193 -14.19 0.61 50.16
C GLY A 1193 -15.58 0.00 50.39
N GLY A 1194 -16.64 0.82 50.45
CA GLY A 1194 -18.00 0.41 50.81
C GLY A 1194 -18.90 0.01 49.64
N ILE A 1195 -18.60 0.43 48.41
CA ILE A 1195 -19.48 0.20 47.25
C ILE A 1195 -19.10 -1.09 46.48
N VAL A 1196 -17.87 -1.58 46.64
CA VAL A 1196 -17.40 -2.80 45.95
C VAL A 1196 -17.84 -4.12 46.63
N LEU A 1197 -18.43 -4.09 47.84
CA LEU A 1197 -18.89 -5.31 48.53
C LEU A 1197 -20.40 -5.63 48.38
N MET A 1198 -21.17 -4.84 47.62
CA MET A 1198 -22.63 -5.05 47.46
C MET A 1198 -23.11 -5.48 46.06
N ARG A 1199 -22.22 -5.76 45.10
CA ARG A 1199 -22.59 -6.45 43.84
C ARG A 1199 -22.08 -7.89 43.69
N LYS A 1200 -21.21 -8.39 44.59
CA LYS A 1200 -20.70 -9.79 44.55
C LYS A 1200 -21.42 -10.78 45.48
N ARG A 1201 -22.70 -10.54 45.79
CA ARG A 1201 -23.49 -11.45 46.63
C ARG A 1201 -24.93 -11.64 46.15
N ASN A 1202 -25.10 -11.94 44.86
CA ASN A 1202 -26.38 -12.45 44.31
C ASN A 1202 -26.24 -13.34 43.05
N ALA A 1203 -25.13 -14.06 42.87
CA ALA A 1203 -25.02 -15.12 41.87
C ALA A 1203 -24.25 -16.32 42.43
N ALA A 1204 -24.85 -16.98 43.42
CA ALA A 1204 -24.48 -18.34 43.85
C ALA A 1204 -25.74 -19.05 44.35
N ARG A 1205 -26.60 -19.38 43.38
CA ARG A 1205 -27.77 -20.27 43.42
C ARG A 1205 -28.36 -20.18 42.01
N ILE A 1206 -28.13 -21.14 41.11
CA ILE A 1206 -28.80 -22.44 41.12
C ILE A 1206 -28.05 -23.37 40.15
N GLU A 1207 -27.57 -24.51 40.66
CA GLU A 1207 -27.53 -25.76 39.90
C GLU A 1207 -28.96 -26.33 39.87
N SER A 1208 -29.56 -26.42 38.68
CA SER A 1208 -30.43 -27.50 38.19
C SER A 1208 -30.82 -27.25 36.73
#